data_AF-A0A7Z9IER7-F1
#
_entry.id   AF-A0A7Z9IER7-F1
#
_cell.length_a   1.000
_cell.length_b   1.000
_cell.length_c   1.000
_cell.angle_alpha   90.00
_cell.angle_beta   90.00
_cell.angle_gamma   90.00
#
_symmetry.space_group_name_H-M   'P 1'
#
loop_
_entity.id
_entity.type
_entity.pdbx_description
1 polymer ?
#
loop_
_entity_poly.entity_id
_entity_poly.type
_entity_poly.pdbx_seq_one_letter_code
_entity_poly.pdbx_strand_id
1 'polypeptide(L)'
;MQPFPIHCTTCRVQLIVSKPELLGQILACPSCSSMVQIPDVPPGFQDPENANDTVDDFGYMAEDNPNDDIPIADSGDSLLASEQSGSPVVQEQPIVESSGSLVDEFDEQADLLPLDWNSDESQEKKRQLVVIGLCVSGLITITTIIGFVVFGGSEDADQIAQQSNVPTQDAAEQPEQITTPQSEDTDSQDVPEQPEQPEQSESPTNTEPTTSETTNPAPLPETEQPIPQPETPSAAPPGFEATAETTTETGDLNNILLDVAPFLGNSANPILTSPERPAMPSPVSNPQAATKVNIEAGLSFTVPQLSIKEELPLFQFFYLVTTLGNFPVTVDLQSLELSGTSLFSPVSISAENQTLAEILTTVLDPLGLAMVQNGGHVIILHQRHISPEVLRRDIQLERIEKLGLTTVELSDIVNQSLGDPQKPITSITAGDIANESAGLTIQGDQRVQDRVERLLQRMLQSEKLQAIDGLANELDAWEQYQQNSSLNFHRKTPLVRILAYLNSETGLHFQVNWDQLWKVGWTPTSQVTLVTDNETLLSGLQQLLTSNGLSFIARADNVLEITSAKHALETNLVSFYDLSKTDKTRRDALLKTLRDMQQTLDIRIIEPGLGTSTIISAPAPVHRQIVQIITPAKSPSPSK
;
A
#
# COMPACT_ATOMS: atom_id res chain seq x y z
N MET A 1 -29.42 -17.14 -31.53
CA MET A 1 -29.64 -16.90 -30.08
C MET A 1 -31.14 -16.83 -29.84
N GLN A 2 -31.70 -17.62 -28.92
CA GLN A 2 -33.10 -17.44 -28.53
C GLN A 2 -33.22 -16.16 -27.70
N PRO A 3 -34.25 -15.31 -27.90
CA PRO A 3 -34.44 -14.12 -27.09
C PRO A 3 -34.61 -14.48 -25.62
N PHE A 4 -34.01 -13.71 -24.73
CA PHE A 4 -34.13 -13.91 -23.29
C PHE A 4 -34.44 -12.59 -22.58
N PRO A 5 -35.20 -12.63 -21.47
CA PRO A 5 -35.54 -11.44 -20.72
C PRO A 5 -34.41 -11.04 -19.75
N ILE A 6 -34.23 -9.74 -19.58
CA ILE A 6 -33.46 -9.12 -18.49
C ILE A 6 -34.32 -8.05 -17.82
N HIS A 7 -34.00 -7.65 -16.59
CA HIS A 7 -34.73 -6.58 -15.89
C HIS A 7 -33.84 -5.35 -15.74
N CYS A 8 -34.37 -4.17 -16.04
CA CYS A 8 -33.69 -2.93 -15.67
C CYS A 8 -33.70 -2.80 -14.14
N THR A 9 -32.53 -2.70 -13.51
CA THR A 9 -32.40 -2.59 -12.05
C THR A 9 -33.05 -1.33 -11.48
N THR A 10 -33.14 -0.26 -12.28
CA THR A 10 -33.70 1.03 -11.84
C THR A 10 -35.23 1.06 -11.89
N CYS A 11 -35.84 0.69 -13.02
CA CYS A 11 -37.30 0.80 -13.19
C CYS A 11 -38.04 -0.54 -13.17
N ARG A 12 -37.31 -1.66 -13.02
CA ARG A 12 -37.84 -3.04 -13.01
C ARG A 12 -38.57 -3.47 -14.28
N VAL A 13 -38.51 -2.70 -15.35
CA VAL A 13 -39.07 -3.09 -16.65
C VAL A 13 -38.30 -4.27 -17.22
N GLN A 14 -39.04 -5.28 -17.69
CA GLN A 14 -38.50 -6.43 -18.41
C GLN A 14 -38.14 -6.03 -19.84
N LEU A 15 -36.88 -6.24 -20.23
CA LEU A 15 -36.35 -6.00 -21.56
C LEU A 15 -36.04 -7.34 -22.23
N ILE A 16 -36.34 -7.49 -23.51
CA ILE A 16 -36.05 -8.71 -24.26
C ILE A 16 -34.81 -8.48 -25.13
N VAL A 17 -33.75 -9.24 -24.86
CA VAL A 17 -32.52 -9.22 -25.64
C VAL A 17 -32.66 -10.24 -26.77
N SER A 18 -32.79 -9.75 -28.00
CA SER A 18 -33.01 -10.59 -29.19
C SER A 18 -31.80 -10.71 -30.11
N LYS A 19 -30.81 -9.82 -29.98
CA LYS A 19 -29.64 -9.77 -30.85
C LYS A 19 -28.35 -10.15 -30.09
N PRO A 20 -27.50 -11.02 -30.66
CA PRO A 20 -26.27 -11.47 -30.01
C PRO A 20 -25.20 -10.38 -29.93
N GLU A 21 -25.23 -9.40 -30.82
CA GLU A 21 -24.28 -8.26 -30.81
C GLU A 21 -24.39 -7.40 -29.54
N LEU A 22 -25.49 -7.51 -28.79
CA LEU A 22 -25.74 -6.72 -27.58
C LEU A 22 -25.15 -7.35 -26.32
N LEU A 23 -24.64 -8.59 -26.37
CA LEU A 23 -24.06 -9.25 -25.20
C LEU A 23 -22.77 -8.55 -24.76
N GLY A 24 -22.65 -8.33 -23.45
CA GLY A 24 -21.54 -7.60 -22.84
C GLY A 24 -21.58 -6.08 -22.99
N GLN A 25 -22.58 -5.53 -23.69
CA GLN A 25 -22.74 -4.09 -23.84
C GLN A 25 -23.51 -3.46 -22.68
N ILE A 26 -23.22 -2.20 -22.39
CA ILE A 26 -24.01 -1.36 -21.48
C ILE A 26 -24.84 -0.41 -22.33
N LEU A 27 -26.17 -0.52 -22.24
CA LEU A 27 -27.11 0.27 -23.04
C LEU A 27 -28.10 1.01 -22.15
N ALA A 28 -28.59 2.16 -22.61
CA ALA A 28 -29.62 2.90 -21.90
C ALA A 28 -30.99 2.18 -22.00
N CYS A 29 -31.64 1.97 -20.86
CA CYS A 29 -32.98 1.42 -20.78
C CYS A 29 -33.97 2.33 -21.53
N PRO A 30 -34.76 1.83 -22.48
CA PRO A 30 -35.69 2.65 -23.24
C PRO A 30 -36.83 3.24 -22.38
N SER A 31 -37.09 2.68 -21.19
CA SER A 31 -38.16 3.15 -20.31
C SER A 31 -37.73 4.26 -19.35
N CYS A 32 -36.49 4.25 -18.84
CA CYS A 32 -36.03 5.21 -17.83
C CYS A 32 -34.68 5.87 -18.14
N SER A 33 -34.05 5.55 -19.27
CA SER A 33 -32.71 6.00 -19.67
C SER A 33 -31.56 5.61 -18.74
N SER A 34 -31.80 4.77 -17.72
CA SER A 34 -30.75 4.22 -16.86
C SER A 34 -29.88 3.21 -17.61
N MET A 35 -28.59 3.14 -17.27
CA MET A 35 -27.64 2.22 -17.90
C MET A 35 -27.86 0.78 -17.42
N VAL A 36 -28.06 -0.15 -18.36
CA VAL A 36 -28.28 -1.58 -18.10
C VAL A 36 -27.20 -2.38 -18.81
N GLN A 37 -26.48 -3.22 -18.07
CA GLN A 37 -25.51 -4.15 -18.62
C GLN A 37 -26.23 -5.43 -19.11
N ILE A 38 -25.99 -5.81 -20.35
CA ILE A 38 -26.46 -7.08 -20.90
C ILE A 38 -25.41 -8.15 -20.61
N PRO A 39 -25.78 -9.32 -20.04
CA PRO A 39 -24.83 -10.39 -19.72
C PRO A 39 -24.02 -10.84 -20.95
N ASP A 40 -22.76 -11.23 -20.75
CA ASP A 40 -21.89 -11.76 -21.81
C ASP A 40 -22.40 -13.12 -22.35
N VAL A 41 -23.13 -13.87 -21.52
CA VAL A 41 -23.65 -15.20 -21.85
C VAL A 41 -25.15 -15.27 -21.52
N PRO A 42 -26.01 -15.76 -22.43
CA PRO A 42 -27.43 -15.94 -22.12
C PRO A 42 -27.65 -16.89 -20.93
N PRO A 43 -28.63 -16.60 -20.05
CA PRO A 43 -29.06 -17.53 -19.02
C PRO A 43 -29.42 -18.89 -19.63
N GLY A 44 -28.79 -19.97 -19.16
CA GLY A 44 -29.02 -21.34 -19.66
C GLY A 44 -27.99 -21.86 -20.67
N PHE A 45 -27.02 -21.06 -21.11
CA PHE A 45 -25.83 -21.58 -21.79
C PHE A 45 -24.77 -21.97 -20.75
N GLN A 46 -24.77 -23.23 -20.32
CA GLN A 46 -23.61 -23.84 -19.68
C GLN A 46 -22.78 -24.52 -20.78
N ASP A 47 -21.50 -24.17 -20.90
CA ASP A 47 -20.59 -24.89 -21.78
C ASP A 47 -20.50 -26.35 -21.31
N PRO A 48 -20.67 -27.34 -22.22
CA PRO A 48 -20.66 -28.76 -21.85
C PRO A 48 -19.31 -29.26 -21.31
N GLU A 49 -18.25 -28.43 -21.30
CA GLU A 49 -16.97 -28.77 -20.67
C GLU A 49 -16.96 -28.62 -19.13
N ASN A 50 -18.05 -28.15 -18.50
CA ASN A 50 -18.15 -28.01 -17.03
C ASN A 50 -19.25 -28.86 -16.37
N ALA A 51 -19.80 -29.86 -17.06
CA ALA A 51 -20.92 -30.67 -16.57
C ALA A 51 -20.55 -31.77 -15.54
N ASN A 52 -19.37 -31.73 -14.92
CA ASN A 52 -18.89 -32.77 -13.99
C ASN A 52 -18.64 -32.28 -12.55
N ASP A 53 -19.15 -31.10 -12.17
CA ASP A 53 -18.97 -30.58 -10.80
C ASP A 53 -20.29 -30.11 -10.18
N THR A 54 -21.28 -31.00 -10.17
CA THR A 54 -22.44 -30.90 -9.27
C THR A 54 -22.17 -31.77 -8.05
N VAL A 55 -21.61 -31.16 -7.00
CA VAL A 55 -21.67 -31.69 -5.65
C VAL A 55 -22.92 -31.10 -5.00
N ASP A 56 -23.72 -32.00 -4.43
CA ASP A 56 -25.02 -31.75 -3.82
C ASP A 56 -25.01 -30.61 -2.78
N ASP A 57 -25.94 -29.69 -3.00
CA ASP A 57 -26.91 -29.16 -2.04
C ASP A 57 -26.72 -29.62 -0.56
N PHE A 58 -25.92 -28.86 0.20
CA PHE A 58 -25.94 -28.90 1.66
C PHE A 58 -26.67 -27.65 2.18
N GLY A 59 -27.97 -27.81 2.42
CA GLY A 59 -28.78 -26.88 3.18
C GLY A 59 -28.33 -26.81 4.64
N TYR A 60 -27.91 -25.62 5.06
CA TYR A 60 -27.83 -25.26 6.48
C TYR A 60 -29.22 -24.82 6.95
N MET A 61 -29.93 -25.71 7.66
CA MET A 61 -31.03 -25.32 8.53
C MET A 61 -30.44 -24.84 9.85
N ALA A 62 -30.74 -23.59 10.21
CA ALA A 62 -30.48 -23.04 11.52
C ALA A 62 -31.41 -23.72 12.55
N GLU A 63 -30.82 -24.30 13.60
CA GLU A 63 -31.55 -24.69 14.80
C GLU A 63 -31.80 -23.44 15.65
N ASP A 64 -33.07 -23.07 15.80
CA ASP A 64 -33.58 -22.31 16.94
C ASP A 64 -35.07 -22.60 17.08
N ASN A 65 -35.43 -23.57 17.92
CA ASN A 65 -36.80 -23.75 18.38
C ASN A 65 -36.84 -23.68 19.92
N PRO A 66 -37.39 -22.60 20.49
CA PRO A 66 -37.58 -22.46 21.93
C PRO A 66 -39.00 -22.86 22.30
N ASN A 67 -39.20 -24.12 22.71
CA ASN A 67 -40.25 -24.58 23.62
C ASN A 67 -40.28 -26.12 23.56
N ASP A 68 -39.74 -26.78 24.59
CA ASP A 68 -40.46 -27.88 25.21
C ASP A 68 -39.89 -28.12 26.61
N ASP A 69 -40.78 -27.93 27.57
CA ASP A 69 -40.56 -28.04 29.00
C ASP A 69 -41.20 -29.38 29.45
N ILE A 70 -40.63 -29.94 30.53
CA ILE A 70 -41.20 -30.94 31.46
C ILE A 70 -41.26 -32.44 31.00
N PRO A 71 -41.21 -33.43 31.94
CA PRO A 71 -40.10 -33.89 32.78
C PRO A 71 -39.79 -35.40 32.64
N ILE A 72 -38.60 -35.83 33.05
CA ILE A 72 -38.40 -37.19 33.59
C ILE A 72 -37.63 -37.07 34.90
N ALA A 73 -38.35 -37.29 36.01
CA ALA A 73 -37.77 -37.49 37.33
C ALA A 73 -37.99 -38.95 37.73
N ASP A 74 -36.94 -39.51 38.34
CA ASP A 74 -36.98 -40.49 39.44
C ASP A 74 -37.69 -41.83 39.18
N SER A 75 -37.18 -43.02 39.52
CA SER A 75 -36.00 -43.55 40.21
C SER A 75 -35.95 -45.03 39.75
N GLY A 76 -34.97 -45.89 40.01
CA GLY A 76 -34.05 -45.95 41.12
C GLY A 76 -33.49 -47.37 41.22
N ASP A 77 -32.47 -47.49 42.05
CA ASP A 77 -32.11 -48.70 42.77
C ASP A 77 -33.35 -49.46 43.25
N SER A 78 -33.43 -50.76 42.94
CA SER A 78 -33.54 -51.76 44.00
C SER A 78 -33.48 -53.17 43.45
N LEU A 79 -32.67 -53.96 44.17
CA LEU A 79 -32.62 -55.40 44.14
C LEU A 79 -34.03 -56.01 44.13
N LEU A 80 -34.30 -56.76 43.07
CA LEU A 80 -35.29 -57.82 43.07
C LEU A 80 -34.85 -58.92 44.05
N ALA A 81 -35.66 -59.09 45.10
CA ALA A 81 -36.20 -60.40 45.43
C ALA A 81 -37.73 -60.29 45.46
N SER A 82 -38.36 -61.15 44.63
CA SER A 82 -39.75 -61.63 44.75
C SER A 82 -40.86 -60.60 44.44
N GLU A 83 -41.98 -60.92 43.80
CA GLU A 83 -42.53 -62.13 43.19
C GLU A 83 -43.77 -61.71 42.38
N GLN A 84 -44.12 -62.54 41.39
CA GLN A 84 -45.48 -62.80 40.91
C GLN A 84 -46.27 -61.76 40.07
N SER A 85 -46.33 -62.14 38.79
CA SER A 85 -47.56 -62.54 38.07
C SER A 85 -48.56 -61.48 37.60
N GLY A 86 -48.71 -61.45 36.26
CA GLY A 86 -50.04 -61.44 35.64
C GLY A 86 -50.40 -60.20 34.82
N SER A 87 -49.99 -60.18 33.54
CA SER A 87 -50.85 -60.13 32.34
C SER A 87 -52.39 -60.04 32.54
N PRO A 88 -53.21 -59.63 31.52
CA PRO A 88 -52.87 -59.01 30.22
C PRO A 88 -53.98 -58.12 29.55
N VAL A 89 -53.70 -57.72 28.28
CA VAL A 89 -54.59 -57.50 27.11
C VAL A 89 -55.58 -56.30 27.10
N VAL A 90 -55.68 -55.69 25.92
CA VAL A 90 -56.88 -55.27 25.12
C VAL A 90 -56.66 -53.84 24.57
N GLN A 91 -56.39 -53.61 23.26
CA GLN A 91 -57.33 -53.48 22.11
C GLN A 91 -58.31 -52.29 22.30
N GLU A 92 -58.69 -51.38 21.39
CA GLU A 92 -58.90 -51.23 19.93
C GLU A 92 -58.77 -49.70 19.64
N GLN A 93 -58.29 -49.16 18.50
CA GLN A 93 -58.95 -49.01 17.19
C GLN A 93 -60.38 -48.37 17.24
N PRO A 94 -60.96 -47.78 16.17
CA PRO A 94 -60.38 -47.18 14.94
C PRO A 94 -61.24 -46.01 14.31
N ILE A 95 -60.85 -45.57 13.08
CA ILE A 95 -61.64 -45.00 11.93
C ILE A 95 -62.27 -43.59 12.05
N VAL A 96 -62.06 -42.74 11.03
CA VAL A 96 -63.07 -42.30 10.01
C VAL A 96 -62.46 -41.30 9.00
N GLU A 97 -62.77 -41.58 7.73
CA GLU A 97 -62.51 -40.83 6.49
C GLU A 97 -63.24 -39.48 6.43
N SER A 98 -62.77 -38.51 5.64
CA SER A 98 -63.61 -37.86 4.62
C SER A 98 -62.83 -36.89 3.71
N SER A 99 -63.20 -36.96 2.45
CA SER A 99 -62.81 -36.23 1.24
C SER A 99 -63.05 -34.71 1.26
N GLY A 100 -62.32 -33.96 0.39
CA GLY A 100 -62.87 -32.74 -0.23
C GLY A 100 -61.88 -31.64 -0.63
N SER A 101 -61.44 -31.65 -1.90
CA SER A 101 -61.27 -30.51 -2.83
C SER A 101 -61.25 -29.07 -2.28
N LEU A 102 -60.18 -28.31 -2.56
CA LEU A 102 -60.23 -27.04 -3.33
C LEU A 102 -58.83 -26.46 -3.56
N VAL A 103 -58.72 -25.73 -4.67
CA VAL A 103 -57.58 -24.96 -5.16
C VAL A 103 -57.46 -23.69 -4.30
N ASP A 104 -56.26 -23.39 -3.81
CA ASP A 104 -55.87 -22.02 -3.43
C ASP A 104 -54.34 -21.82 -3.53
N GLU A 105 -53.98 -20.75 -4.24
CA GLU A 105 -52.94 -19.76 -3.94
C GLU A 105 -51.70 -20.23 -3.16
N PHE A 106 -50.58 -20.44 -3.88
CA PHE A 106 -49.25 -20.40 -3.29
C PHE A 106 -48.72 -18.96 -3.38
N ASP A 107 -48.81 -18.27 -2.26
CA ASP A 107 -48.09 -17.03 -1.96
C ASP A 107 -46.66 -17.45 -1.54
N GLU A 108 -45.69 -17.32 -2.45
CA GLU A 108 -44.28 -17.58 -2.16
C GLU A 108 -43.57 -16.24 -1.94
N GLN A 109 -43.67 -15.80 -0.69
CA GLN A 109 -42.99 -14.64 -0.14
C GLN A 109 -41.51 -15.01 0.08
N ALA A 110 -40.67 -14.79 -0.93
CA ALA A 110 -39.22 -14.85 -0.76
C ALA A 110 -38.71 -13.48 -0.26
N ASP A 111 -38.43 -13.43 1.03
CA ASP A 111 -37.68 -12.37 1.69
C ASP A 111 -36.33 -12.12 0.98
N LEU A 112 -36.21 -10.96 0.34
CA LEU A 112 -34.92 -10.40 -0.06
C LEU A 112 -34.45 -9.42 1.01
N LEU A 113 -33.32 -9.78 1.61
CA LEU A 113 -32.56 -9.05 2.62
C LEU A 113 -32.46 -7.53 2.33
N PRO A 114 -32.71 -6.66 3.31
CA PRO A 114 -32.35 -5.25 3.24
C PRO A 114 -30.84 -5.08 3.42
N LEU A 115 -30.20 -4.29 2.56
CA LEU A 115 -28.90 -3.65 2.84
C LEU A 115 -29.15 -2.53 3.86
N ASP A 116 -29.22 -2.90 5.14
CA ASP A 116 -29.16 -1.97 6.27
C ASP A 116 -27.93 -2.29 7.11
N TRP A 117 -26.92 -1.42 7.04
CA TRP A 117 -25.65 -1.53 7.80
C TRP A 117 -25.78 -0.90 9.20
N ASN A 118 -26.87 -1.19 9.90
CA ASN A 118 -27.07 -0.76 11.28
C ASN A 118 -27.53 -1.95 12.12
N SER A 119 -26.58 -2.77 12.58
CA SER A 119 -26.89 -3.73 13.65
C SER A 119 -27.07 -2.97 14.96
N ASP A 120 -28.19 -3.21 15.66
CA ASP A 120 -28.47 -2.62 16.97
C ASP A 120 -27.36 -2.92 17.99
N GLU A 121 -26.64 -4.04 17.82
CA GLU A 121 -25.48 -4.40 18.63
C GLU A 121 -24.25 -3.49 18.40
N SER A 122 -24.10 -2.93 17.20
CA SER A 122 -23.07 -1.93 16.86
C SER A 122 -23.42 -0.55 17.41
N GLN A 123 -24.72 -0.20 17.45
CA GLN A 123 -25.18 1.03 18.10
C GLN A 123 -25.01 0.99 19.62
N GLU A 124 -25.21 -0.16 20.27
CA GLU A 124 -25.02 -0.29 21.71
C GLU A 124 -23.53 -0.19 22.09
N LYS A 125 -22.63 -0.80 21.32
CA LYS A 125 -21.17 -0.66 21.48
C LYS A 125 -20.67 0.75 21.15
N LYS A 126 -21.23 1.42 20.13
CA LYS A 126 -20.92 2.84 19.83
C LYS A 126 -21.44 3.77 20.93
N ARG A 127 -22.62 3.53 21.50
CA ARG A 127 -23.13 4.31 22.66
C ARG A 127 -22.27 4.09 23.90
N GLN A 128 -21.81 2.87 24.18
CA GLN A 128 -20.87 2.61 25.27
C GLN A 128 -19.52 3.31 25.05
N LEU A 129 -18.97 3.29 23.83
CA LEU A 129 -17.71 4.00 23.52
C LEU A 129 -17.84 5.51 23.63
N VAL A 130 -18.96 6.10 23.21
CA VAL A 130 -19.22 7.55 23.35
C VAL A 130 -19.37 7.94 24.83
N VAL A 131 -20.04 7.13 25.65
CA VAL A 131 -20.17 7.38 27.09
C VAL A 131 -18.81 7.27 27.79
N ILE A 132 -18.00 6.27 27.45
CA ILE A 132 -16.63 6.12 27.99
C ILE A 132 -15.76 7.31 27.57
N GLY A 133 -15.84 7.76 26.30
CA GLY A 133 -15.12 8.94 25.82
C GLY A 133 -15.50 10.23 26.53
N LEU A 134 -16.79 10.43 26.84
CA LEU A 134 -17.28 11.57 27.62
C LEU A 134 -16.81 11.51 29.08
N CYS A 135 -16.75 10.33 29.70
CA CYS A 135 -16.22 10.18 31.06
C CYS A 135 -14.72 10.46 31.14
N VAL A 136 -13.92 9.98 30.16
CA VAL A 136 -12.47 10.18 30.13
C VAL A 136 -12.12 11.66 29.86
N SER A 137 -12.80 12.32 28.91
CA SER A 137 -12.61 13.75 28.67
C SER A 137 -13.03 14.61 29.87
N GLY A 138 -14.11 14.24 30.56
CA GLY A 138 -14.50 14.85 31.83
C GLY A 138 -13.42 14.74 32.91
N LEU A 139 -12.79 13.57 33.08
CA LEU A 139 -11.71 13.40 34.05
C LEU A 139 -10.43 14.19 33.70
N ILE A 140 -10.11 14.34 32.41
CA ILE A 140 -8.97 15.15 31.95
C ILE A 140 -9.22 16.65 32.22
N THR A 141 -10.45 17.14 32.01
CA THR A 141 -10.79 18.54 32.33
C THR A 141 -10.80 18.80 33.85
N ILE A 142 -11.28 17.85 34.65
CA ILE A 142 -11.25 17.98 36.12
C ILE A 142 -9.81 17.97 36.65
N THR A 143 -8.94 17.11 36.12
CA THR A 143 -7.53 17.05 36.55
C THR A 143 -6.73 18.28 36.12
N THR A 144 -7.01 18.86 34.95
CA THR A 144 -6.38 20.13 34.52
C THR A 144 -6.86 21.32 35.35
N ILE A 145 -8.16 21.39 35.70
CA ILE A 145 -8.68 22.45 36.59
C ILE A 145 -8.10 22.31 38.00
N ILE A 146 -8.03 21.10 38.56
CA ILE A 146 -7.41 20.87 39.88
C ILE A 146 -5.91 21.17 39.83
N GLY A 147 -5.22 20.80 38.75
CA GLY A 147 -3.81 21.14 38.55
C GLY A 147 -3.57 22.65 38.55
N PHE A 148 -4.44 23.42 37.90
CA PHE A 148 -4.33 24.87 37.85
C PHE A 148 -4.61 25.54 39.21
N VAL A 149 -5.55 25.00 40.00
CA VAL A 149 -5.89 25.54 41.33
C VAL A 149 -4.84 25.15 42.39
N VAL A 150 -4.20 23.99 42.25
CA VAL A 150 -3.21 23.50 43.22
C VAL A 150 -1.80 24.02 42.92
N PHE A 151 -1.45 24.28 41.65
CA PHE A 151 -0.12 24.77 41.27
C PHE A 151 -0.06 26.25 40.84
N GLY A 152 -1.19 26.94 40.68
CA GLY A 152 -1.23 28.36 40.28
C GLY A 152 -1.02 29.38 41.41
N GLY A 153 -0.52 28.96 42.58
CA GLY A 153 -0.44 29.78 43.78
C GLY A 153 0.97 29.96 44.33
N SER A 154 1.89 30.56 43.57
CA SER A 154 3.08 31.24 44.11
C SER A 154 3.84 31.93 42.97
N GLU A 155 3.53 33.20 42.70
CA GLU A 155 4.51 34.13 42.17
C GLU A 155 4.52 35.36 43.07
N ASP A 156 5.57 35.40 43.89
CA ASP A 156 5.93 36.54 44.72
C ASP A 156 6.32 37.73 43.85
N ALA A 157 5.97 38.88 44.40
CA ALA A 157 6.35 40.21 43.96
C ALA A 157 7.87 40.39 43.96
N ASP A 158 8.42 40.91 42.87
CA ASP A 158 9.46 41.94 42.89
C ASP A 158 9.84 42.34 41.45
N GLN A 159 9.30 43.49 40.99
CA GLN A 159 10.03 44.48 40.18
C GLN A 159 9.15 45.69 39.89
N ILE A 160 9.23 46.69 40.77
CA ILE A 160 8.96 48.10 40.45
C ILE A 160 10.23 48.87 40.79
N ALA A 161 10.96 49.35 39.77
CA ALA A 161 11.68 50.62 39.82
C ALA A 161 12.13 51.03 38.42
N GLN A 162 11.95 52.32 38.12
CA GLN A 162 12.31 53.07 36.89
C GLN A 162 11.26 52.98 35.77
N GLN A 163 10.68 54.06 35.25
CA GLN A 163 10.91 55.49 35.45
C GLN A 163 9.70 56.23 34.87
N SER A 164 9.13 57.17 35.61
CA SER A 164 8.09 58.10 35.15
C SER A 164 8.67 59.51 35.26
N ASN A 165 8.56 60.32 34.21
CA ASN A 165 8.71 61.78 34.27
C ASN A 165 8.11 62.41 33.01
N VAL A 166 6.85 62.83 33.09
CA VAL A 166 6.30 63.97 32.34
C VAL A 166 5.35 64.73 33.28
N PRO A 167 5.52 66.04 33.50
CA PRO A 167 4.56 66.86 34.22
C PRO A 167 3.60 67.59 33.26
N THR A 168 2.35 67.74 33.71
CA THR A 168 1.28 68.55 33.10
C THR A 168 1.10 69.86 33.88
N GLN A 169 0.66 70.92 33.17
CA GLN A 169 0.01 72.20 33.56
C GLN A 169 0.78 73.40 32.98
N ASP A 170 0.17 74.46 32.43
CA ASP A 170 -1.21 74.92 32.43
C ASP A 170 -1.40 76.02 31.36
N ALA A 171 -2.66 76.42 31.16
CA ALA A 171 -3.14 77.76 30.78
C ALA A 171 -3.31 78.18 29.30
N ALA A 172 -4.59 78.20 28.90
CA ALA A 172 -5.37 79.32 28.34
C ALA A 172 -4.93 80.03 27.03
N GLU A 173 -5.74 79.93 25.97
CA GLU A 173 -6.70 80.97 25.55
C GLU A 173 -7.56 80.50 24.34
N GLN A 174 -8.85 80.81 24.44
CA GLN A 174 -9.93 80.73 23.43
C GLN A 174 -9.77 81.81 22.33
N PRO A 175 -10.69 81.99 21.36
CA PRO A 175 -11.46 81.08 20.50
C PRO A 175 -11.45 81.54 19.00
N GLU A 176 -12.10 80.81 18.07
CA GLU A 176 -13.11 81.31 17.10
C GLU A 176 -13.25 80.48 15.79
N GLN A 177 -14.53 80.19 15.47
CA GLN A 177 -15.21 80.12 14.16
C GLN A 177 -14.77 79.06 13.11
N ILE A 178 -15.56 78.05 12.75
CA ILE A 178 -16.85 77.97 12.00
C ILE A 178 -16.70 78.14 10.46
N THR A 179 -16.75 76.98 9.77
CA THR A 179 -17.22 76.63 8.39
C THR A 179 -16.64 77.27 7.09
N THR A 180 -16.28 76.38 6.14
CA THR A 180 -16.60 76.25 4.67
C THR A 180 -17.24 77.45 3.92
N PRO A 181 -17.18 77.63 2.55
CA PRO A 181 -16.95 76.66 1.44
C PRO A 181 -16.31 77.19 0.10
N GLN A 182 -16.20 76.28 -0.89
CA GLN A 182 -16.34 76.38 -2.38
C GLN A 182 -15.63 77.39 -3.32
N SER A 183 -15.11 76.81 -4.42
CA SER A 183 -15.19 77.17 -5.87
C SER A 183 -14.29 78.26 -6.50
N GLU A 184 -13.64 77.88 -7.62
CA GLU A 184 -13.75 78.43 -9.01
C GLU A 184 -12.56 77.87 -9.85
N ASP A 185 -12.78 77.11 -10.94
CA ASP A 185 -13.05 77.54 -12.35
C ASP A 185 -11.85 78.33 -12.96
N THR A 186 -11.38 78.21 -14.22
CA THR A 186 -11.79 77.61 -15.50
C THR A 186 -10.63 77.85 -16.51
N ASP A 187 -10.36 76.96 -17.49
CA ASP A 187 -10.38 77.18 -18.98
C ASP A 187 -9.00 76.86 -19.62
N SER A 188 -8.78 76.40 -20.86
CA SER A 188 -9.61 75.85 -21.96
C SER A 188 -8.71 75.41 -23.14
N GLN A 189 -9.27 74.56 -24.02
CA GLN A 189 -9.01 74.37 -25.48
C GLN A 189 -7.70 73.70 -25.98
N ASP A 190 -7.61 72.98 -27.10
CA ASP A 190 -8.43 72.12 -28.00
C ASP A 190 -7.52 71.90 -29.26
N VAL A 191 -7.08 70.66 -29.60
CA VAL A 191 -7.35 69.91 -30.88
C VAL A 191 -6.52 70.34 -32.13
N PRO A 192 -6.21 69.52 -33.18
CA PRO A 192 -5.83 68.09 -33.38
C PRO A 192 -4.58 67.91 -34.33
N GLU A 193 -4.32 66.69 -34.86
CA GLU A 193 -3.58 66.28 -36.10
C GLU A 193 -2.50 65.20 -35.86
N GLN A 194 -2.75 63.93 -36.24
CA GLN A 194 -2.48 63.22 -37.52
C GLN A 194 -1.03 62.68 -37.68
N PRO A 195 -0.84 61.53 -38.40
CA PRO A 195 0.34 60.68 -38.33
C PRO A 195 1.37 60.99 -39.42
N GLU A 196 2.66 60.80 -39.12
CA GLU A 196 3.74 60.77 -40.12
C GLU A 196 4.78 59.68 -39.79
N GLN A 197 4.81 58.64 -40.63
CA GLN A 197 6.02 58.09 -41.26
C GLN A 197 6.33 58.99 -42.48
N PRO A 198 7.54 59.08 -43.09
CA PRO A 198 8.61 58.07 -43.27
C PRO A 198 10.02 58.69 -42.98
N GLU A 199 11.21 58.05 -43.05
CA GLU A 199 11.96 57.51 -44.18
C GLU A 199 13.31 56.91 -43.68
N GLN A 200 13.74 55.81 -44.32
CA GLN A 200 15.07 55.48 -44.91
C GLN A 200 16.37 55.84 -44.14
N SER A 201 17.41 55.03 -44.01
CA SER A 201 18.24 54.21 -44.93
C SER A 201 19.25 53.48 -43.99
N GLU A 202 19.95 52.37 -44.22
CA GLU A 202 20.52 51.76 -45.42
C GLU A 202 21.03 50.35 -45.04
N SER A 203 21.23 49.51 -46.05
CA SER A 203 21.71 48.12 -46.04
C SER A 203 23.17 47.99 -45.52
N PRO A 204 23.69 46.77 -45.21
CA PRO A 204 24.22 45.95 -46.30
C PRO A 204 23.99 44.43 -46.20
N THR A 205 23.77 43.86 -47.39
CA THR A 205 24.53 42.75 -47.98
C THR A 205 24.31 41.34 -47.46
N ASN A 206 23.28 40.75 -48.06
CA ASN A 206 23.24 39.39 -48.59
C ASN A 206 24.58 38.96 -49.23
N THR A 207 25.18 37.86 -48.76
CA THR A 207 26.22 37.13 -49.49
C THR A 207 25.72 35.71 -49.74
N GLU A 208 25.71 35.36 -51.03
CA GLU A 208 25.36 34.06 -51.60
C GLU A 208 26.16 32.88 -51.04
N PRO A 209 25.63 31.65 -51.21
CA PRO A 209 26.24 30.44 -50.72
C PRO A 209 27.42 30.05 -51.63
N THR A 210 28.61 29.95 -51.04
CA THR A 210 29.74 29.33 -51.73
C THR A 210 29.62 27.82 -51.63
N THR A 211 29.53 27.24 -52.82
CA THR A 211 29.68 25.83 -53.17
C THR A 211 31.01 25.30 -52.64
N SER A 212 30.96 24.31 -51.74
CA SER A 212 32.11 23.47 -51.42
C SER A 212 31.79 22.05 -51.89
N GLU A 213 32.39 21.71 -53.03
CA GLU A 213 32.70 20.34 -53.41
C GLU A 213 33.41 19.65 -52.24
N THR A 214 32.83 18.56 -51.72
CA THR A 214 33.60 17.50 -51.05
C THR A 214 32.90 16.17 -51.33
N THR A 215 33.38 15.58 -52.42
CA THR A 215 33.68 14.17 -52.64
C THR A 215 32.96 13.14 -51.77
N ASN A 216 31.95 12.56 -52.40
CA ASN A 216 31.35 11.24 -52.14
C ASN A 216 32.42 10.12 -52.21
N PRO A 217 32.63 9.29 -51.18
CA PRO A 217 33.27 8.00 -51.36
C PRO A 217 32.21 6.97 -51.75
N ALA A 218 32.34 6.47 -52.98
CA ALA A 218 31.60 5.35 -53.50
C ALA A 218 31.77 4.08 -52.63
N PRO A 219 30.74 3.22 -52.56
CA PRO A 219 30.85 1.91 -51.92
C PRO A 219 31.64 0.96 -52.83
N LEU A 220 32.71 0.36 -52.30
CA LEU A 220 33.36 -0.80 -52.91
C LEU A 220 32.79 -2.10 -52.30
N PRO A 221 32.81 -3.20 -53.08
CA PRO A 221 31.94 -4.34 -52.90
C PRO A 221 32.47 -5.29 -51.83
N GLU A 222 31.65 -5.62 -50.84
CA GLU A 222 31.92 -6.77 -49.98
C GLU A 222 31.63 -8.06 -50.75
N THR A 223 32.70 -8.83 -50.86
CA THR A 223 32.79 -10.12 -51.51
C THR A 223 32.11 -11.16 -50.62
N GLU A 224 31.09 -11.82 -51.15
CA GLU A 224 30.59 -13.09 -50.63
C GLU A 224 31.73 -14.13 -50.63
N GLN A 225 32.16 -14.55 -49.45
CA GLN A 225 32.79 -15.86 -49.27
C GLN A 225 32.27 -16.54 -47.98
N PRO A 226 32.03 -17.86 -48.04
CA PRO A 226 31.19 -18.56 -47.08
C PRO A 226 32.00 -19.00 -45.85
N ILE A 227 31.47 -18.73 -44.65
CA ILE A 227 31.98 -19.33 -43.42
C ILE A 227 31.34 -20.73 -43.24
N PRO A 228 32.13 -21.78 -42.95
CA PRO A 228 31.63 -23.16 -42.90
C PRO A 228 30.79 -23.45 -41.65
N GLN A 229 29.75 -24.26 -41.84
CA GLN A 229 29.00 -24.95 -40.79
C GLN A 229 29.93 -25.79 -39.90
N PRO A 230 29.79 -25.74 -38.56
CA PRO A 230 30.30 -26.80 -37.70
C PRO A 230 29.43 -28.04 -37.85
N GLU A 231 30.06 -29.11 -38.28
CA GLU A 231 29.51 -30.46 -38.45
C GLU A 231 28.99 -31.02 -37.12
N THR A 232 27.75 -31.51 -37.15
CA THR A 232 27.25 -32.57 -36.27
C THR A 232 28.00 -33.87 -36.52
N PRO A 233 28.53 -34.57 -35.50
CA PRO A 233 28.85 -35.98 -35.63
C PRO A 233 27.62 -36.84 -35.30
N SER A 234 27.26 -37.65 -36.29
CA SER A 234 26.28 -38.73 -36.23
C SER A 234 26.87 -40.01 -35.61
N ALA A 235 25.97 -40.85 -35.07
CA ALA A 235 26.03 -42.27 -34.66
C ALA A 235 27.23 -43.13 -35.16
N ALA A 236 27.74 -44.17 -34.50
CA ALA A 236 27.19 -45.33 -33.73
C ALA A 236 28.43 -46.09 -33.10
N PRO A 237 28.41 -47.34 -32.54
CA PRO A 237 27.35 -48.38 -32.41
C PRO A 237 27.34 -49.10 -31.00
N PRO A 238 26.57 -50.21 -30.80
CA PRO A 238 26.26 -50.78 -29.49
C PRO A 238 27.12 -51.99 -29.08
N GLY A 239 27.16 -52.24 -27.76
CA GLY A 239 27.41 -53.55 -27.15
C GLY A 239 28.88 -53.92 -26.89
N PHE A 240 29.26 -54.07 -25.61
CA PHE A 240 29.67 -55.34 -24.99
C PHE A 240 30.11 -55.13 -23.53
N GLU A 241 29.75 -56.13 -22.73
CA GLU A 241 30.03 -56.40 -21.32
C GLU A 241 31.50 -56.23 -20.90
N ALA A 242 31.74 -55.80 -19.65
CA ALA A 242 32.58 -56.54 -18.71
C ALA A 242 32.53 -55.93 -17.29
N THR A 243 32.18 -56.82 -16.37
CA THR A 243 32.25 -56.83 -14.92
C THR A 243 33.65 -56.51 -14.36
N ALA A 244 33.73 -55.79 -13.24
CA ALA A 244 34.72 -56.08 -12.19
C ALA A 244 34.27 -55.50 -10.84
N GLU A 245 34.15 -56.41 -9.88
CA GLU A 245 33.92 -56.22 -8.45
C GLU A 245 35.09 -55.49 -7.78
N THR A 246 34.83 -54.66 -6.77
CA THR A 246 35.52 -54.82 -5.47
C THR A 246 34.73 -54.16 -4.33
N THR A 247 34.42 -55.01 -3.36
CA THR A 247 33.84 -54.80 -2.04
C THR A 247 34.78 -54.03 -1.10
N THR A 248 34.22 -53.15 -0.27
CA THR A 248 34.70 -52.90 1.09
C THR A 248 33.49 -52.75 2.03
N GLU A 249 33.28 -53.79 2.83
CA GLU A 249 32.41 -53.84 4.00
C GLU A 249 32.81 -52.78 5.03
N THR A 250 31.85 -51.98 5.48
CA THR A 250 31.78 -51.35 6.82
C THR A 250 30.32 -50.96 7.06
N GLY A 251 29.43 -51.95 6.96
CA GLY A 251 28.08 -51.87 7.50
C GLY A 251 28.05 -52.57 8.86
N ASP A 252 27.13 -52.16 9.72
CA ASP A 252 26.60 -52.96 10.84
C ASP A 252 27.22 -52.80 12.25
N LEU A 253 27.54 -51.55 12.63
CA LEU A 253 27.55 -51.15 14.07
C LEU A 253 26.44 -50.14 14.42
N ASN A 254 25.95 -49.36 13.45
CA ASN A 254 24.88 -48.39 13.71
C ASN A 254 23.48 -49.02 13.83
N ASN A 255 23.24 -50.20 13.25
CA ASN A 255 21.94 -50.89 13.37
C ASN A 255 21.77 -51.62 14.71
N ILE A 256 22.88 -51.98 15.39
CA ILE A 256 22.82 -52.68 16.69
C ILE A 256 22.58 -51.69 17.84
N LEU A 257 22.98 -50.43 17.69
CA LEU A 257 22.77 -49.39 18.71
C LEU A 257 21.32 -48.87 18.78
N LEU A 258 20.52 -49.09 17.72
CA LEU A 258 19.12 -48.69 17.65
C LEU A 258 18.15 -49.69 18.32
N ASP A 259 18.61 -50.89 18.66
CA ASP A 259 17.76 -51.96 19.21
C ASP A 259 17.82 -52.06 20.75
N VAL A 260 18.81 -51.43 21.39
CA VAL A 260 19.06 -51.56 22.85
C VAL A 260 18.54 -50.37 23.68
N ALA A 261 18.25 -49.22 23.06
CA ALA A 261 17.74 -48.04 23.78
C ALA A 261 16.85 -47.13 22.90
N PRO A 262 15.58 -47.48 22.66
CA PRO A 262 14.65 -46.67 21.85
C PRO A 262 14.31 -45.31 22.47
N PHE A 263 14.71 -45.05 23.72
CA PHE A 263 14.50 -43.79 24.43
C PHE A 263 15.65 -42.78 24.27
N LEU A 264 16.77 -43.16 23.64
CA LEU A 264 17.88 -42.24 23.34
C LEU A 264 17.87 -41.75 21.88
N GLY A 265 17.10 -42.39 21.01
CA GLY A 265 16.93 -42.01 19.60
C GLY A 265 15.59 -41.35 19.34
N ASN A 266 15.40 -40.11 19.82
CA ASN A 266 14.43 -39.09 19.35
C ASN A 266 14.08 -38.06 20.44
N SER A 267 15.05 -37.63 21.24
CA SER A 267 15.05 -36.27 21.75
C SER A 267 15.93 -35.43 20.84
N ALA A 268 15.54 -35.35 19.56
CA ALA A 268 15.91 -34.19 18.80
C ALA A 268 15.32 -33.01 19.58
N ASN A 269 16.17 -32.29 20.31
CA ASN A 269 15.96 -30.85 20.44
C ASN A 269 15.50 -30.36 19.06
N PRO A 270 14.48 -29.51 18.94
CA PRO A 270 14.18 -28.85 17.69
C PRO A 270 15.41 -27.99 17.37
N ILE A 271 16.39 -28.60 16.73
CA ILE A 271 17.43 -27.94 15.98
C ILE A 271 16.62 -27.20 14.94
N LEU A 272 16.49 -25.89 15.15
CA LEU A 272 16.14 -24.85 14.20
C LEU A 272 16.20 -25.41 12.76
N THR A 273 15.11 -26.01 12.31
CA THR A 273 14.88 -26.15 10.87
C THR A 273 14.92 -24.71 10.39
N SER A 274 15.93 -24.42 9.57
CA SER A 274 16.17 -23.06 9.08
C SER A 274 14.83 -22.56 8.56
N PRO A 275 14.25 -21.50 9.14
CA PRO A 275 12.92 -21.04 8.76
C PRO A 275 12.93 -20.88 7.25
N GLU A 276 11.91 -21.44 6.59
CA GLU A 276 11.82 -21.45 5.13
C GLU A 276 12.04 -20.02 4.63
N ARG A 277 13.17 -19.83 3.95
CA ARG A 277 13.65 -18.50 3.59
C ARG A 277 12.68 -17.94 2.55
N PRO A 278 12.13 -16.72 2.74
CA PRO A 278 11.34 -16.03 1.75
C PRO A 278 12.03 -16.08 0.39
N ALA A 279 11.32 -16.60 -0.61
CA ALA A 279 11.83 -16.61 -1.97
C ALA A 279 12.14 -15.17 -2.39
N MET A 280 13.37 -14.94 -2.85
CA MET A 280 13.73 -13.64 -3.41
C MET A 280 12.99 -13.45 -4.72
N PRO A 281 12.38 -12.26 -4.95
CA PRO A 281 11.65 -12.02 -6.17
C PRO A 281 12.61 -12.04 -7.36
N SER A 282 12.19 -12.62 -8.48
CA SER A 282 13.02 -12.69 -9.69
C SER A 282 12.56 -11.64 -10.70
N PRO A 283 13.42 -10.70 -11.11
CA PRO A 283 13.09 -9.75 -12.16
C PRO A 283 12.77 -10.45 -13.49
N VAL A 284 11.81 -9.90 -14.23
CA VAL A 284 11.56 -10.30 -15.62
C VAL A 284 12.80 -10.00 -16.46
N SER A 285 13.39 -11.00 -17.12
CA SER A 285 14.69 -10.86 -17.82
C SER A 285 14.63 -9.98 -19.07
N ASN A 286 13.46 -9.81 -19.69
CA ASN A 286 13.25 -8.93 -20.82
C ASN A 286 11.87 -8.26 -20.73
N PRO A 287 11.73 -7.22 -19.89
CA PRO A 287 10.44 -6.60 -19.66
C PRO A 287 10.03 -5.77 -20.87
N GLN A 288 8.80 -5.97 -21.34
CA GLN A 288 8.20 -5.12 -22.36
C GLN A 288 7.25 -4.13 -21.68
N ALA A 289 7.50 -2.83 -21.87
CA ALA A 289 6.64 -1.81 -21.31
C ALA A 289 5.22 -1.89 -21.91
N ALA A 290 4.21 -1.70 -21.07
CA ALA A 290 2.82 -1.67 -21.51
C ALA A 290 2.52 -0.44 -22.37
N THR A 291 1.48 -0.53 -23.21
CA THR A 291 1.03 0.56 -24.07
C THR A 291 0.60 1.77 -23.23
N LYS A 292 1.02 2.97 -23.64
CA LYS A 292 0.68 4.21 -22.91
C LYS A 292 -0.81 4.52 -23.04
N VAL A 293 -1.42 4.95 -21.94
CA VAL A 293 -2.78 5.50 -21.90
C VAL A 293 -2.74 6.99 -22.23
N ASN A 294 -3.77 7.53 -22.88
CA ASN A 294 -3.93 8.96 -23.13
C ASN A 294 -4.40 9.66 -21.84
N ILE A 295 -3.46 10.23 -21.10
CA ILE A 295 -3.70 10.88 -19.80
C ILE A 295 -4.39 12.21 -19.99
N GLU A 296 -4.02 12.95 -21.02
CA GLU A 296 -4.55 14.27 -21.33
C GLU A 296 -6.06 14.21 -21.59
N ALA A 297 -6.52 13.18 -22.31
CA ALA A 297 -7.95 12.96 -22.54
C ALA A 297 -8.71 12.67 -21.25
N GLY A 298 -8.14 11.82 -20.38
CA GLY A 298 -8.76 11.49 -19.10
C GLY A 298 -8.79 12.67 -18.13
N LEU A 299 -7.71 13.44 -18.03
CA LEU A 299 -7.65 14.63 -17.19
C LEU A 299 -8.57 15.76 -17.69
N SER A 300 -8.80 15.84 -19.00
CA SER A 300 -9.72 16.81 -19.61
C SER A 300 -11.20 16.41 -19.50
N PHE A 301 -11.50 15.22 -18.95
CA PHE A 301 -12.87 14.77 -18.75
C PHE A 301 -13.60 15.69 -17.77
N THR A 302 -14.68 16.32 -18.22
CA THR A 302 -15.52 17.20 -17.39
C THR A 302 -16.51 16.38 -16.59
N VAL A 303 -16.49 16.55 -15.28
CA VAL A 303 -17.46 15.96 -14.35
C VAL A 303 -18.58 16.98 -14.12
N PRO A 304 -19.84 16.67 -14.52
CA PRO A 304 -20.94 17.61 -14.38
C PRO A 304 -21.18 18.02 -12.93
N GLN A 305 -21.12 17.05 -12.02
CA GLN A 305 -21.26 17.29 -10.59
C GLN A 305 -20.57 16.17 -9.80
N LEU A 306 -19.75 16.56 -8.81
CA LEU A 306 -19.15 15.66 -7.83
C LEU A 306 -19.25 16.32 -6.45
N SER A 307 -19.95 15.68 -5.52
CA SER A 307 -20.07 16.16 -4.14
C SER A 307 -19.70 15.04 -3.19
N ILE A 308 -18.58 15.21 -2.49
CA ILE A 308 -18.10 14.35 -1.43
C ILE A 308 -18.30 15.12 -0.12
N LYS A 309 -19.45 14.87 0.53
CA LYS A 309 -19.86 15.57 1.76
C LYS A 309 -19.30 14.93 3.02
N GLU A 310 -19.16 13.62 2.99
CA GLU A 310 -18.52 12.84 4.05
C GLU A 310 -17.02 12.77 3.74
N GLU A 311 -16.20 12.91 4.79
CA GLU A 311 -14.75 12.87 4.70
C GLU A 311 -14.28 11.53 4.08
N LEU A 312 -13.92 11.56 2.80
CA LEU A 312 -13.45 10.40 2.06
C LEU A 312 -11.94 10.26 2.24
N PRO A 313 -11.39 9.10 2.59
CA PRO A 313 -9.94 8.91 2.63
C PRO A 313 -9.28 9.18 1.28
N LEU A 314 -8.11 9.83 1.29
CA LEU A 314 -7.37 10.23 0.09
C LEU A 314 -7.13 9.06 -0.88
N PHE A 315 -6.81 7.86 -0.38
CA PHE A 315 -6.64 6.68 -1.23
C PHE A 315 -7.91 6.28 -1.99
N GLN A 316 -9.09 6.41 -1.38
CA GLN A 316 -10.38 6.12 -2.04
C GLN A 316 -10.70 7.18 -3.08
N PHE A 317 -10.35 8.44 -2.81
CA PHE A 317 -10.45 9.50 -3.80
C PHE A 317 -9.59 9.21 -5.04
N PHE A 318 -8.36 8.72 -4.89
CA PHE A 318 -7.54 8.33 -6.04
C PHE A 318 -8.13 7.16 -6.84
N TYR A 319 -8.77 6.20 -6.17
CA TYR A 319 -9.49 5.12 -6.86
C TYR A 319 -10.68 5.66 -7.67
N LEU A 320 -11.45 6.60 -7.11
CA LEU A 320 -12.54 7.27 -7.80
C LEU A 320 -12.03 8.01 -9.05
N VAL A 321 -10.97 8.80 -8.92
CA VAL A 321 -10.39 9.55 -10.05
C VAL A 321 -9.85 8.60 -11.13
N THR A 322 -9.15 7.53 -10.73
CA THR A 322 -8.67 6.49 -11.64
C THR A 322 -9.82 5.89 -12.45
N THR A 323 -10.95 5.62 -11.79
CA THR A 323 -12.14 5.03 -12.41
C THR A 323 -12.83 6.02 -13.37
N LEU A 324 -13.03 7.27 -12.94
CA LEU A 324 -13.68 8.30 -13.75
C LEU A 324 -12.84 8.70 -14.96
N GLY A 325 -11.53 8.86 -14.77
CA GLY A 325 -10.62 9.30 -15.83
C GLY A 325 -10.14 8.19 -16.75
N ASN A 326 -10.38 6.93 -16.37
CA ASN A 326 -9.85 5.75 -17.07
C ASN A 326 -8.33 5.83 -17.29
N PHE A 327 -7.61 6.30 -16.28
CA PHE A 327 -6.15 6.33 -16.28
C PHE A 327 -5.58 5.88 -14.93
N PRO A 328 -4.45 5.16 -14.93
CA PRO A 328 -3.79 4.73 -13.70
C PRO A 328 -3.18 5.92 -12.93
N VAL A 329 -3.36 5.89 -11.60
CA VAL A 329 -2.73 6.83 -10.66
C VAL A 329 -1.73 6.10 -9.78
N THR A 330 -0.48 6.54 -9.78
CA THR A 330 0.58 6.12 -8.86
C THR A 330 0.71 7.17 -7.76
N VAL A 331 0.76 6.74 -6.50
CA VAL A 331 1.13 7.62 -5.40
C VAL A 331 2.58 7.36 -5.01
N ASP A 332 3.41 8.40 -4.98
CA ASP A 332 4.78 8.31 -4.46
C ASP A 332 4.73 8.25 -2.93
N LEU A 333 4.58 7.04 -2.41
CA LEU A 333 4.40 6.79 -0.97
C LEU A 333 5.58 7.29 -0.15
N GLN A 334 6.80 7.15 -0.68
CA GLN A 334 7.97 7.68 -0.01
C GLN A 334 7.95 9.21 0.08
N SER A 335 7.51 9.89 -0.97
CA SER A 335 7.31 11.34 -0.93
C SER A 335 6.34 11.75 0.17
N LEU A 336 5.22 11.03 0.32
CA LEU A 336 4.20 11.28 1.34
C LEU A 336 4.74 11.01 2.76
N GLU A 337 5.46 9.90 2.94
CA GLU A 337 6.11 9.54 4.20
C GLU A 337 7.12 10.60 4.67
N LEU A 338 7.95 11.10 3.75
CA LEU A 338 8.94 12.14 4.03
C LEU A 338 8.29 13.49 4.36
N SER A 339 7.10 13.77 3.82
CA SER A 339 6.34 14.99 4.13
C SER A 339 5.42 14.85 5.35
N GLY A 340 5.21 13.63 5.86
CA GLY A 340 4.26 13.37 6.93
C GLY A 340 2.80 13.43 6.49
N THR A 341 2.53 13.31 5.19
CA THR A 341 1.18 13.31 4.63
C THR A 341 0.66 11.87 4.59
N SER A 342 -0.50 11.59 5.21
CA SER A 342 -1.06 10.24 5.23
C SER A 342 -1.98 9.98 4.03
N LEU A 343 -1.98 8.74 3.54
CA LEU A 343 -2.94 8.26 2.53
C LEU A 343 -4.38 8.17 3.04
N PHE A 344 -4.56 8.23 4.37
CA PHE A 344 -5.85 8.17 5.03
C PHE A 344 -6.39 9.56 5.36
N SER A 345 -5.65 10.63 5.01
CA SER A 345 -6.11 11.99 5.21
C SER A 345 -7.49 12.19 4.56
N PRO A 346 -8.46 12.75 5.29
CA PRO A 346 -9.80 12.95 4.77
C PRO A 346 -9.80 14.04 3.71
N VAL A 347 -10.59 13.84 2.65
CA VAL A 347 -10.84 14.83 1.61
C VAL A 347 -12.32 15.08 1.47
N SER A 348 -12.67 16.34 1.21
CA SER A 348 -14.01 16.76 0.88
C SER A 348 -13.94 17.70 -0.33
N ILE A 349 -14.92 17.58 -1.23
CA ILE A 349 -14.96 18.41 -2.44
C ILE A 349 -16.40 18.55 -2.92
N SER A 350 -16.73 19.75 -3.39
CA SER A 350 -17.93 20.03 -4.16
C SER A 350 -17.50 20.69 -5.46
N ALA A 351 -17.58 19.95 -6.55
CA ALA A 351 -17.21 20.40 -7.88
C ALA A 351 -18.43 20.31 -8.82
N GLU A 352 -18.60 21.32 -9.67
CA GLU A 352 -19.65 21.38 -10.67
C GLU A 352 -19.05 21.85 -12.00
N ASN A 353 -19.26 21.08 -13.06
CA ASN A 353 -18.72 21.32 -14.41
C ASN A 353 -17.20 21.56 -14.45
N GLN A 354 -16.45 20.83 -13.61
CA GLN A 354 -14.99 20.90 -13.57
C GLN A 354 -14.36 19.69 -14.25
N THR A 355 -13.18 19.88 -14.83
CA THR A 355 -12.34 18.80 -15.34
C THR A 355 -11.75 17.96 -14.20
N LEU A 356 -11.39 16.70 -14.48
CA LEU A 356 -10.69 15.87 -13.49
C LEU A 356 -9.34 16.48 -13.07
N ALA A 357 -8.66 17.21 -13.96
CA ALA A 357 -7.46 17.97 -13.62
C ALA A 357 -7.73 19.04 -12.54
N GLU A 358 -8.79 19.82 -12.70
CA GLU A 358 -9.19 20.87 -11.73
C GLU A 358 -9.64 20.27 -10.40
N ILE A 359 -10.41 19.17 -10.45
CA ILE A 359 -10.85 18.43 -9.26
C ILE A 359 -9.65 17.88 -8.49
N LEU A 360 -8.70 17.23 -9.19
CA LEU A 360 -7.46 16.74 -8.59
C LEU A 360 -6.68 17.86 -7.94
N THR A 361 -6.44 18.97 -8.66
CA THR A 361 -5.67 20.11 -8.16
C THR A 361 -6.32 20.69 -6.89
N THR A 362 -7.64 20.86 -6.89
CA THR A 362 -8.42 21.38 -5.75
C THR A 362 -8.26 20.52 -4.49
N VAL A 363 -8.19 19.19 -4.64
CA VAL A 363 -8.01 18.27 -3.51
C VAL A 363 -6.54 18.18 -3.07
N LEU A 364 -5.60 18.26 -4.00
CA LEU A 364 -4.18 18.04 -3.73
C LEU A 364 -3.48 19.28 -3.14
N ASP A 365 -3.83 20.49 -3.58
CA ASP A 365 -3.17 21.73 -3.17
C ASP A 365 -3.19 21.96 -1.65
N PRO A 366 -4.32 21.79 -0.93
CA PRO A 366 -4.35 21.96 0.53
C PRO A 366 -3.47 20.96 1.28
N LEU A 367 -3.19 19.81 0.67
CA LEU A 367 -2.34 18.76 1.23
C LEU A 367 -0.85 18.94 0.87
N GLY A 368 -0.51 20.01 0.12
CA GLY A 368 0.84 20.22 -0.40
C GLY A 368 1.26 19.18 -1.45
N LEU A 369 0.29 18.50 -2.06
CA LEU A 369 0.52 17.48 -3.08
C LEU A 369 0.36 18.08 -4.47
N ALA A 370 0.90 17.37 -5.46
CA ALA A 370 0.79 17.72 -6.87
C ALA A 370 0.72 16.47 -7.73
N MET A 371 0.16 16.65 -8.93
CA MET A 371 0.17 15.65 -9.97
C MET A 371 1.26 15.94 -11.01
N VAL A 372 1.96 14.89 -11.43
CA VAL A 372 2.93 14.91 -12.53
C VAL A 372 2.54 13.81 -13.52
N GLN A 373 2.50 14.15 -14.80
CA GLN A 373 2.20 13.19 -15.86
C GLN A 373 3.50 12.52 -16.31
N ASN A 374 3.51 11.18 -16.31
CA ASN A 374 4.66 10.41 -16.79
C ASN A 374 4.19 9.11 -17.42
N GLY A 375 4.76 8.72 -18.55
CA GLY A 375 4.67 7.33 -19.04
C GLY A 375 3.26 6.73 -19.22
N GLY A 376 2.21 7.54 -19.43
CA GLY A 376 0.84 7.05 -19.55
C GLY A 376 0.15 6.75 -18.21
N HIS A 377 0.59 7.39 -17.13
CA HIS A 377 -0.02 7.40 -15.80
C HIS A 377 0.15 8.78 -15.14
N VAL A 378 -0.60 9.01 -14.06
CA VAL A 378 -0.45 10.18 -13.21
C VAL A 378 0.31 9.79 -11.94
N ILE A 379 1.34 10.55 -11.58
CA ILE A 379 2.09 10.39 -10.33
C ILE A 379 1.66 11.48 -9.37
N ILE A 380 1.21 11.11 -8.17
CA ILE A 380 0.92 12.04 -7.08
C ILE A 380 2.09 12.04 -6.10
N LEU A 381 2.66 13.21 -5.84
CA LEU A 381 3.76 13.39 -4.90
C LEU A 381 3.66 14.75 -4.20
N HIS A 382 4.45 14.95 -3.16
CA HIS A 382 4.52 16.23 -2.46
C HIS A 382 5.22 17.28 -3.33
N GLN A 383 4.68 18.50 -3.37
CA GLN A 383 5.13 19.58 -4.27
C GLN A 383 6.63 19.86 -4.17
N ARG A 384 7.16 19.85 -2.94
CA ARG A 384 8.60 20.07 -2.68
C ARG A 384 9.53 19.01 -3.31
N HIS A 385 9.03 17.84 -3.67
CA HIS A 385 9.82 16.77 -4.29
C HIS A 385 9.70 16.72 -5.83
N ILE A 386 8.99 17.67 -6.45
CA ILE A 386 8.89 17.74 -7.93
C ILE A 386 10.21 18.25 -8.53
N SER A 387 10.86 19.23 -7.89
CA SER A 387 12.03 19.88 -8.45
C SER A 387 13.25 18.94 -8.40
N PRO A 388 13.94 18.70 -9.54
CA PRO A 388 15.19 17.97 -9.57
C PRO A 388 16.40 18.85 -9.22
N GLU A 389 16.18 20.08 -8.75
CA GLU A 389 17.24 21.02 -8.42
C GLU A 389 18.13 20.47 -7.30
N VAL A 390 19.44 20.47 -7.55
CA VAL A 390 20.44 20.00 -6.58
C VAL A 390 20.70 21.10 -5.57
N LEU A 391 20.27 20.87 -4.34
CA LEU A 391 20.48 21.76 -3.20
C LEU A 391 21.77 21.39 -2.47
N ARG A 392 22.39 22.39 -1.82
CA ARG A 392 23.48 22.21 -0.85
C ARG A 392 23.01 22.76 0.49
N ARG A 393 23.00 21.92 1.52
CA ARG A 393 22.60 22.30 2.88
C ARG A 393 23.63 21.84 3.88
N ASP A 394 24.05 22.75 4.74
CA ASP A 394 25.01 22.47 5.80
C ASP A 394 24.30 21.93 7.05
N ILE A 395 24.83 20.85 7.60
CA ILE A 395 24.46 20.33 8.91
C ILE A 395 25.30 21.07 9.94
N GLN A 396 24.59 21.74 10.85
CA GLN A 396 25.18 22.49 11.95
C GLN A 396 25.96 21.57 12.90
N LEU A 397 27.12 22.03 13.36
CA LEU A 397 28.04 21.24 14.18
C LEU A 397 27.39 20.79 15.49
N GLU A 398 26.59 21.64 16.13
CA GLU A 398 25.91 21.34 17.40
C GLU A 398 25.00 20.11 17.26
N ARG A 399 24.47 19.86 16.05
CA ARG A 399 23.68 18.67 15.78
C ARG A 399 24.53 17.41 15.66
N ILE A 400 25.72 17.53 15.07
CA ILE A 400 26.70 16.43 14.97
C ILE A 400 27.20 16.05 16.37
N GLU A 401 27.51 17.05 17.20
CA GLU A 401 27.92 16.84 18.59
C GLU A 401 26.84 16.16 19.44
N LYS A 402 25.56 16.51 19.24
CA LYS A 402 24.43 15.83 19.91
C LYS A 402 24.31 14.35 19.56
N LEU A 403 24.81 13.95 18.39
CA LEU A 403 24.86 12.54 17.99
C LEU A 403 26.04 11.79 18.61
N GLY A 404 26.99 12.50 19.22
CA GLY A 404 28.23 11.92 19.75
C GLY A 404 29.18 11.39 18.66
N LEU A 405 29.03 11.85 17.42
CA LEU A 405 29.82 11.42 16.26
C LEU A 405 30.77 12.52 15.81
N THR A 406 31.83 12.14 15.10
CA THR A 406 32.65 13.07 14.31
C THR A 406 31.98 13.37 12.97
N THR A 407 32.36 14.49 12.34
CA THR A 407 31.90 14.84 10.98
C THR A 407 32.21 13.74 9.96
N VAL A 408 33.35 13.07 10.10
CA VAL A 408 33.77 11.97 9.21
C VAL A 408 32.86 10.75 9.41
N GLU A 409 32.63 10.34 10.65
CA GLU A 409 31.74 9.22 10.95
C GLU A 409 30.31 9.49 10.47
N LEU A 410 29.80 10.71 10.67
CA LEU A 410 28.47 11.07 10.18
C LEU A 410 28.41 11.07 8.65
N SER A 411 29.44 11.61 7.98
CA SER A 411 29.58 11.57 6.53
C SER A 411 29.54 10.14 6.00
N ASP A 412 30.28 9.23 6.64
CA ASP A 412 30.34 7.82 6.27
C ASP A 412 28.98 7.14 6.47
N ILE A 413 28.32 7.37 7.62
CA ILE A 413 26.98 6.83 7.90
C ILE A 413 25.96 7.31 6.85
N VAL A 414 25.96 8.60 6.52
CA VAL A 414 25.00 9.18 5.56
C VAL A 414 25.25 8.62 4.15
N ASN A 415 26.49 8.61 3.67
CA ASN A 415 26.82 8.07 2.34
C ASN A 415 26.56 6.58 2.24
N GLN A 416 26.90 5.80 3.28
CA GLN A 416 26.61 4.38 3.30
C GLN A 416 25.12 4.11 3.38
N SER A 417 24.34 4.89 4.15
CA SER A 417 22.90 4.62 4.31
C SER A 417 22.08 5.03 3.08
N LEU A 418 22.37 6.21 2.52
CA LEU A 418 21.49 6.90 1.57
C LEU A 418 22.14 7.21 0.21
N GLY A 419 23.47 7.20 0.14
CA GLY A 419 24.22 7.55 -1.07
C GLY A 419 24.39 6.38 -2.04
N ASP A 420 24.59 6.70 -3.31
CA ASP A 420 25.16 5.76 -4.27
C ASP A 420 26.68 5.63 -3.96
N PRO A 421 27.27 4.42 -3.89
CA PRO A 421 28.69 4.26 -3.58
C PRO A 421 29.60 5.02 -4.55
N GLN A 422 29.12 5.28 -5.77
CA GLN A 422 29.84 6.03 -6.80
C GLN A 422 29.59 7.53 -6.75
N LYS A 423 28.54 7.98 -6.05
CA LYS A 423 28.13 9.40 -5.97
C LYS A 423 27.82 9.75 -4.52
N PRO A 424 28.86 10.10 -3.72
CA PRO A 424 28.64 10.55 -2.36
C PRO A 424 27.75 11.79 -2.36
N ILE A 425 26.83 11.83 -1.39
CA ILE A 425 25.88 12.93 -1.19
C ILE A 425 26.36 13.91 -0.14
N THR A 426 27.51 13.66 0.49
CA THR A 426 28.10 14.55 1.49
C THR A 426 29.46 15.08 1.05
N SER A 427 29.79 16.28 1.52
CA SER A 427 31.14 16.84 1.46
C SER A 427 31.48 17.47 2.80
N ILE A 428 32.69 17.21 3.29
CA ILE A 428 33.20 17.80 4.52
C ILE A 428 33.76 19.19 4.19
N THR A 429 33.22 20.22 4.85
CA THR A 429 33.60 21.61 4.61
C THR A 429 34.73 21.97 5.56
N ALA A 430 35.92 22.25 5.03
CA ALA A 430 37.04 22.69 5.85
C ALA A 430 36.69 24.03 6.52
N GLY A 431 36.83 24.10 7.85
CA GLY A 431 36.76 25.38 8.56
C GLY A 431 37.90 26.30 8.09
N ASP A 432 37.64 27.61 8.06
CA ASP A 432 38.64 28.63 7.67
C ASP A 432 39.86 28.68 8.61
N ILE A 433 39.80 27.98 9.74
CA ILE A 433 40.87 27.86 10.72
C ILE A 433 41.23 26.38 10.88
N ALA A 434 42.53 26.07 10.84
CA ALA A 434 43.11 24.71 10.78
C ALA A 434 42.74 23.74 11.93
N ASN A 435 41.82 24.11 12.82
CA ASN A 435 41.32 23.31 13.94
C ASN A 435 39.84 23.59 14.29
N GLU A 436 39.10 24.34 13.49
CA GLU A 436 37.64 24.48 13.69
C GLU A 436 36.92 23.35 12.98
N SER A 437 35.97 22.77 13.70
CA SER A 437 35.24 21.56 13.34
C SER A 437 34.59 21.73 11.97
N ALA A 438 35.01 20.88 11.04
CA ALA A 438 34.49 20.86 9.70
C ALA A 438 32.99 20.57 9.72
N GLY A 439 32.19 21.44 9.10
CA GLY A 439 30.76 21.19 8.88
C GLY A 439 30.54 20.07 7.87
N LEU A 440 29.34 19.49 7.84
CA LEU A 440 28.94 18.51 6.82
C LEU A 440 27.93 19.12 5.86
N THR A 441 28.29 19.27 4.59
CA THR A 441 27.36 19.71 3.56
C THR A 441 26.71 18.51 2.88
N ILE A 442 25.39 18.54 2.73
CA ILE A 442 24.59 17.55 1.98
C ILE A 442 24.25 18.11 0.61
N GLN A 443 24.62 17.38 -0.44
CA GLN A 443 24.32 17.68 -1.83
C GLN A 443 23.28 16.70 -2.39
N GLY A 444 22.17 17.23 -2.90
CA GLY A 444 21.11 16.44 -3.52
C GLY A 444 19.82 17.22 -3.66
N ASP A 445 18.85 16.63 -4.36
CA ASP A 445 17.50 17.20 -4.45
C ASP A 445 16.81 17.26 -3.08
N GLN A 446 15.64 17.90 -3.03
CA GLN A 446 14.88 18.03 -1.79
C GLN A 446 14.54 16.67 -1.14
N ARG A 447 14.37 15.61 -1.94
CA ARG A 447 14.10 14.26 -1.43
C ARG A 447 15.31 13.68 -0.70
N VAL A 448 16.52 13.89 -1.22
CA VAL A 448 17.76 13.54 -0.53
C VAL A 448 17.87 14.32 0.78
N GLN A 449 17.60 15.63 0.77
CA GLN A 449 17.64 16.45 1.97
C GLN A 449 16.71 15.92 3.06
N ASP A 450 15.47 15.56 2.71
CA ASP A 450 14.48 15.07 3.68
C ASP A 450 14.79 13.65 4.18
N ARG A 451 15.36 12.79 3.33
CA ARG A 451 15.86 11.47 3.76
C ARG A 451 16.99 11.61 4.79
N VAL A 452 17.94 12.51 4.55
CA VAL A 452 19.03 12.77 5.50
C VAL A 452 18.48 13.35 6.80
N GLU A 453 17.58 14.33 6.71
CA GLU A 453 16.93 14.90 7.89
C GLU A 453 16.24 13.83 8.74
N ARG A 454 15.48 12.92 8.11
CA ARG A 454 14.81 11.81 8.80
C ARG A 454 15.80 10.84 9.44
N LEU A 455 16.87 10.48 8.74
CA LEU A 455 17.94 9.64 9.28
C LEU A 455 18.55 10.27 10.55
N LEU A 456 18.89 11.56 10.49
CA LEU A 456 19.47 12.29 11.62
C LEU A 456 18.50 12.40 12.80
N GLN A 457 17.23 12.68 12.54
CA GLN A 457 16.19 12.70 13.58
C GLN A 457 16.08 11.34 14.27
N ARG A 458 16.13 10.25 13.50
CA ARG A 458 16.06 8.90 14.06
C ARG A 458 17.27 8.55 14.92
N MET A 459 18.47 8.93 14.48
CA MET A 459 19.69 8.74 15.27
C MET A 459 19.65 9.52 16.59
N LEU A 460 19.05 10.72 16.61
CA LEU A 460 18.87 11.52 17.84
C LEU A 460 17.82 10.94 18.80
N GLN A 461 16.87 10.15 18.31
CA GLN A 461 15.73 9.63 19.07
C GLN A 461 15.91 8.18 19.56
N SER A 462 17.11 7.59 19.43
CA SER A 462 17.32 6.14 19.63
C SER A 462 16.95 5.60 21.02
N GLU A 463 16.82 6.44 22.06
CA GLU A 463 16.38 6.03 23.40
C GLU A 463 14.86 6.11 23.64
N LYS A 464 14.14 6.93 22.87
CA LYS A 464 12.70 7.17 23.01
C LYS A 464 12.14 7.40 21.61
N LEU A 465 11.59 6.37 20.96
CA LEU A 465 10.36 6.47 20.16
C LEU A 465 10.03 5.16 19.41
N GLN A 466 8.72 4.91 19.41
CA GLN A 466 7.96 3.85 18.73
C GLN A 466 8.18 3.84 17.20
N ALA A 467 7.68 2.77 16.59
CA ALA A 467 7.83 2.36 15.20
C ALA A 467 7.54 3.48 14.18
N ILE A 468 8.58 4.02 13.53
CA ILE A 468 8.53 4.64 12.20
C ILE A 468 9.87 4.34 11.47
N ASP A 469 9.75 3.97 10.19
CA ASP A 469 10.74 3.58 9.16
C ASP A 469 11.10 2.08 8.98
N GLY A 470 10.80 1.60 7.76
CA GLY A 470 11.28 0.40 7.07
C GLY A 470 11.05 -0.92 7.81
N LEU A 471 11.84 -1.17 8.84
CA LEU A 471 11.60 -2.23 9.81
C LEU A 471 10.34 -1.99 10.61
N ALA A 472 10.04 -0.74 11.00
CA ALA A 472 8.74 -0.42 11.60
C ALA A 472 7.62 -0.93 10.69
N ASN A 473 7.66 -0.56 9.43
CA ASN A 473 6.62 -0.92 8.48
C ASN A 473 6.52 -2.43 8.24
N GLU A 474 7.66 -3.11 8.01
CA GLU A 474 7.68 -4.57 7.80
C GLU A 474 7.33 -5.36 9.08
N LEU A 475 7.68 -4.84 10.26
CA LEU A 475 7.33 -5.43 11.55
C LEU A 475 5.87 -5.17 11.93
N ASP A 476 5.35 -3.98 11.65
CA ASP A 476 3.97 -3.56 11.89
C ASP A 476 3.01 -4.37 11.02
N ALA A 477 3.38 -4.63 9.76
CA ALA A 477 2.65 -5.51 8.85
C ALA A 477 2.84 -7.02 9.15
N TRP A 478 3.82 -7.38 9.99
CA TRP A 478 4.19 -8.77 10.22
C TRP A 478 3.06 -9.57 10.88
N GLU A 479 2.27 -8.95 11.76
CA GLU A 479 1.16 -9.65 12.41
C GLU A 479 0.11 -10.09 11.37
N GLN A 480 -0.22 -9.21 10.43
CA GLN A 480 -1.16 -9.46 9.34
C GLN A 480 -0.59 -10.48 8.35
N TYR A 481 0.71 -10.44 8.07
CA TYR A 481 1.40 -11.44 7.24
C TYR A 481 1.22 -12.87 7.73
N GLN A 482 1.19 -13.06 9.05
CA GLN A 482 1.05 -14.38 9.67
C GLN A 482 -0.40 -14.86 9.79
N GLN A 483 -1.38 -14.04 9.41
CA GLN A 483 -2.78 -14.47 9.41
C GLN A 483 -2.99 -15.47 8.27
N ASN A 484 -3.62 -16.60 8.60
CA ASN A 484 -3.98 -17.57 7.59
C ASN A 484 -5.22 -17.10 6.82
N SER A 485 -5.20 -17.29 5.51
CA SER A 485 -6.31 -16.96 4.61
C SER A 485 -6.36 -17.95 3.45
N SER A 486 -7.58 -18.28 3.02
CA SER A 486 -7.80 -19.04 1.78
C SER A 486 -8.21 -18.06 0.69
N LEU A 487 -7.42 -17.95 -0.37
CA LEU A 487 -7.66 -17.04 -1.49
C LEU A 487 -7.97 -17.87 -2.73
N ASN A 488 -9.23 -17.86 -3.18
CA ASN A 488 -9.72 -18.76 -4.22
C ASN A 488 -10.15 -18.00 -5.49
N PHE A 489 -9.16 -17.56 -6.28
CA PHE A 489 -9.32 -16.92 -7.58
C PHE A 489 -8.96 -17.88 -8.72
N HIS A 490 -9.83 -18.87 -8.95
CA HIS A 490 -9.65 -19.89 -10.01
C HIS A 490 -9.71 -19.33 -11.43
N ARG A 491 -10.43 -18.21 -11.62
CA ARG A 491 -10.55 -17.53 -12.91
C ARG A 491 -9.53 -16.41 -13.00
N LYS A 492 -9.05 -16.15 -14.22
CA LYS A 492 -8.21 -14.97 -14.50
C LYS A 492 -8.92 -13.71 -14.04
N THR A 493 -8.41 -13.11 -12.97
CA THR A 493 -9.03 -11.98 -12.28
C THR A 493 -8.07 -10.79 -12.34
N PRO A 494 -8.54 -9.57 -12.65
CA PRO A 494 -7.68 -8.39 -12.63
C PRO A 494 -6.96 -8.24 -11.28
N LEU A 495 -5.65 -8.00 -11.31
CA LEU A 495 -4.84 -7.88 -10.09
C LEU A 495 -5.44 -6.84 -9.13
N VAL A 496 -5.88 -5.71 -9.66
CA VAL A 496 -6.53 -4.63 -8.89
C VAL A 496 -7.75 -5.10 -8.11
N ARG A 497 -8.51 -6.07 -8.64
CA ARG A 497 -9.70 -6.61 -7.97
C ARG A 497 -9.32 -7.53 -6.82
N ILE A 498 -8.25 -8.32 -6.98
CA ILE A 498 -7.71 -9.16 -5.91
C ILE A 498 -7.18 -8.27 -4.78
N LEU A 499 -6.43 -7.22 -5.11
CA LEU A 499 -5.91 -6.28 -4.12
C LEU A 499 -7.04 -5.52 -3.39
N ALA A 500 -8.11 -5.16 -4.10
CA ALA A 500 -9.29 -4.55 -3.49
C ALA A 500 -10.01 -5.48 -2.50
N TYR A 501 -10.06 -6.79 -2.80
CA TYR A 501 -10.55 -7.79 -1.86
C TYR A 501 -9.62 -7.91 -0.65
N LEU A 502 -8.30 -7.99 -0.86
CA LEU A 502 -7.36 -8.06 0.26
C LEU A 502 -7.40 -6.81 1.17
N ASN A 503 -7.69 -5.63 0.61
CA ASN A 503 -7.93 -4.41 1.36
C ASN A 503 -9.12 -4.53 2.35
N SER A 504 -10.16 -5.30 2.02
CA SER A 504 -11.32 -5.47 2.91
C SER A 504 -11.07 -6.51 4.01
N GLU A 505 -10.24 -7.51 3.75
CA GLU A 505 -10.09 -8.67 4.65
C GLU A 505 -8.89 -8.58 5.61
N THR A 506 -7.81 -7.90 5.24
CA THR A 506 -6.50 -8.10 5.92
C THR A 506 -6.11 -6.99 6.88
N GLY A 507 -6.79 -5.83 6.85
CA GLY A 507 -6.36 -4.62 7.55
C GLY A 507 -5.06 -4.00 7.01
N LEU A 508 -4.54 -4.54 5.91
CA LEU A 508 -3.45 -3.94 5.12
C LEU A 508 -4.04 -3.17 3.94
N HIS A 509 -3.32 -2.12 3.52
CA HIS A 509 -3.73 -1.28 2.41
C HIS A 509 -2.79 -1.43 1.22
N PHE A 510 -3.26 -2.06 0.15
CA PHE A 510 -2.51 -2.33 -1.07
C PHE A 510 -2.61 -1.13 -2.03
N GLN A 511 -1.46 -0.57 -2.38
CA GLN A 511 -1.32 0.51 -3.36
C GLN A 511 -0.41 0.07 -4.49
N VAL A 512 -0.82 0.35 -5.73
CA VAL A 512 -0.08 -0.11 -6.91
C VAL A 512 0.82 1.00 -7.45
N ASN A 513 2.12 0.72 -7.56
CA ASN A 513 3.07 1.57 -8.24
C ASN A 513 3.02 1.31 -9.75
N TRP A 514 2.10 2.00 -10.45
CA TRP A 514 1.95 1.84 -11.90
C TRP A 514 3.18 2.31 -12.66
N ASP A 515 3.93 3.30 -12.19
CA ASP A 515 5.19 3.70 -12.83
C ASP A 515 6.15 2.51 -13.00
N GLN A 516 6.24 1.66 -11.98
CA GLN A 516 7.12 0.49 -12.01
C GLN A 516 6.47 -0.72 -12.69
N LEU A 517 5.17 -0.94 -12.49
CA LEU A 517 4.44 -2.05 -13.12
C LEU A 517 4.33 -1.89 -14.64
N TRP A 518 4.14 -0.66 -15.14
CA TRP A 518 4.06 -0.42 -16.59
C TRP A 518 5.34 -0.82 -17.31
N LYS A 519 6.50 -0.56 -16.69
CA LYS A 519 7.83 -0.89 -17.23
C LYS A 519 8.00 -2.40 -17.44
N VAL A 520 7.27 -3.22 -16.69
CA VAL A 520 7.26 -4.68 -16.79
C VAL A 520 6.00 -5.24 -17.45
N GLY A 521 5.22 -4.40 -18.14
CA GLY A 521 4.10 -4.81 -18.97
C GLY A 521 2.78 -5.02 -18.23
N TRP A 522 2.72 -4.63 -16.95
CA TRP A 522 1.50 -4.72 -16.15
C TRP A 522 0.61 -3.50 -16.36
N THR A 523 -0.70 -3.75 -16.42
CA THR A 523 -1.76 -2.75 -16.62
C THR A 523 -2.90 -3.03 -15.62
N PRO A 524 -3.85 -2.09 -15.42
CA PRO A 524 -5.03 -2.33 -14.58
C PRO A 524 -5.88 -3.52 -15.05
N THR A 525 -5.79 -3.86 -16.34
CA THR A 525 -6.48 -5.01 -16.94
C THR A 525 -5.70 -6.32 -16.85
N SER A 526 -4.45 -6.31 -16.38
CA SER A 526 -3.64 -7.53 -16.24
C SER A 526 -4.29 -8.48 -15.23
N GLN A 527 -4.44 -9.74 -15.63
CA GLN A 527 -5.16 -10.75 -14.87
C GLN A 527 -4.23 -11.84 -14.35
N VAL A 528 -4.56 -12.37 -13.17
CA VAL A 528 -3.86 -13.46 -12.51
C VAL A 528 -4.85 -14.46 -11.93
N THR A 529 -4.34 -15.64 -11.62
CA THR A 529 -5.04 -16.68 -10.85
C THR A 529 -4.28 -16.88 -9.54
N LEU A 530 -5.00 -17.12 -8.46
CA LEU A 530 -4.42 -17.42 -7.15
C LEU A 530 -5.33 -18.41 -6.45
N VAL A 531 -4.77 -19.52 -5.99
CA VAL A 531 -5.49 -20.51 -5.18
C VAL A 531 -4.58 -20.86 -4.02
N THR A 532 -4.98 -20.46 -2.81
CA THR A 532 -4.31 -20.81 -1.55
C THR A 532 -5.33 -21.38 -0.59
N ASP A 533 -4.93 -22.36 0.21
CA ASP A 533 -5.78 -22.95 1.24
C ASP A 533 -5.11 -22.88 2.61
N ASN A 534 -5.69 -22.10 3.51
CA ASN A 534 -5.24 -21.91 4.89
C ASN A 534 -3.74 -21.58 5.01
N GLU A 535 -3.22 -20.80 4.05
CA GLU A 535 -1.84 -20.34 4.03
C GLU A 535 -1.72 -18.96 4.65
N THR A 536 -0.54 -18.63 5.16
CA THR A 536 -0.25 -17.27 5.63
C THR A 536 -0.43 -16.26 4.50
N LEU A 537 -0.93 -15.06 4.81
CA LEU A 537 -1.07 -13.97 3.86
C LEU A 537 0.25 -13.69 3.12
N LEU A 538 1.39 -13.78 3.82
CA LEU A 538 2.71 -13.62 3.20
C LEU A 538 2.98 -14.67 2.11
N SER A 539 2.67 -15.94 2.36
CA SER A 539 2.80 -17.02 1.37
C SER A 539 1.93 -16.74 0.15
N GLY A 540 0.66 -16.40 0.36
CA GLY A 540 -0.27 -16.09 -0.72
C GLY A 540 0.15 -14.87 -1.54
N LEU A 541 0.66 -13.81 -0.89
CA LEU A 541 1.21 -12.63 -1.57
C LEU A 541 2.48 -12.97 -2.35
N GLN A 542 3.36 -13.81 -1.81
CA GLN A 542 4.57 -14.25 -2.52
C GLN A 542 4.20 -15.09 -3.75
N GLN A 543 3.24 -16.01 -3.64
CA GLN A 543 2.77 -16.80 -4.77
C GLN A 543 2.12 -15.91 -5.85
N LEU A 544 1.29 -14.95 -5.43
CA LEU A 544 0.61 -13.99 -6.29
C LEU A 544 1.60 -13.09 -7.04
N LEU A 545 2.63 -12.59 -6.37
CA LEU A 545 3.48 -11.51 -6.90
C LEU A 545 4.79 -12.04 -7.50
N THR A 546 5.50 -12.93 -6.79
CA THR A 546 6.84 -13.38 -7.18
C THR A 546 6.83 -14.12 -8.52
N SER A 547 5.85 -15.00 -8.72
CA SER A 547 5.65 -15.76 -9.96
C SER A 547 5.40 -14.87 -11.18
N ASN A 548 4.98 -13.62 -10.93
CA ASN A 548 4.59 -12.64 -11.91
C ASN A 548 5.66 -11.55 -12.12
N GLY A 549 6.86 -11.72 -11.55
CA GLY A 549 7.94 -10.72 -11.60
C GLY A 549 7.63 -9.44 -10.82
N LEU A 550 6.70 -9.54 -9.87
CA LEU A 550 6.30 -8.45 -8.98
C LEU A 550 6.82 -8.70 -7.56
N SER A 551 6.80 -7.65 -6.75
CA SER A 551 7.05 -7.74 -5.32
C SER A 551 6.30 -6.63 -4.60
N PHE A 552 6.59 -6.45 -3.33
CA PHE A 552 6.02 -5.37 -2.55
C PHE A 552 7.03 -4.79 -1.56
N ILE A 553 6.74 -3.56 -1.15
CA ILE A 553 7.49 -2.80 -0.15
C ILE A 553 6.52 -2.37 0.95
N ALA A 554 6.79 -2.70 2.21
CA ALA A 554 6.01 -2.17 3.32
C ALA A 554 6.29 -0.67 3.54
N ARG A 555 5.22 0.11 3.63
CA ARG A 555 5.19 1.55 3.83
C ARG A 555 4.48 1.88 5.15
N ALA A 556 4.52 3.14 5.56
CA ALA A 556 3.87 3.60 6.76
C ALA A 556 2.34 3.32 6.72
N ASP A 557 1.70 3.36 7.89
CA ASP A 557 0.25 3.19 8.04
C ASP A 557 -0.29 1.86 7.46
N ASN A 558 0.48 0.76 7.58
CA ASN A 558 0.14 -0.58 7.07
C ASN A 558 -0.13 -0.61 5.55
N VAL A 559 0.49 0.29 4.80
CA VAL A 559 0.38 0.32 3.34
C VAL A 559 1.42 -0.61 2.73
N LEU A 560 1.00 -1.45 1.77
CA LEU A 560 1.91 -2.22 0.93
C LEU A 560 1.94 -1.66 -0.49
N GLU A 561 3.12 -1.22 -0.89
CA GLU A 561 3.37 -0.79 -2.26
C GLU A 561 3.63 -2.02 -3.14
N ILE A 562 2.68 -2.36 -4.00
CA ILE A 562 2.87 -3.38 -5.04
C ILE A 562 3.68 -2.78 -6.17
N THR A 563 4.83 -3.39 -6.46
CA THR A 563 5.82 -2.86 -7.41
C THR A 563 6.49 -3.99 -8.22
N SER A 564 7.37 -3.65 -9.16
CA SER A 564 8.14 -4.66 -9.89
C SER A 564 9.20 -5.32 -8.99
N ALA A 565 9.53 -6.59 -9.25
CA ALA A 565 10.61 -7.28 -8.53
C ALA A 565 11.94 -6.53 -8.63
N LYS A 566 12.25 -5.97 -9.80
CA LYS A 566 13.45 -5.15 -10.02
C LYS A 566 13.46 -3.92 -9.10
N HIS A 567 12.37 -3.15 -9.07
CA HIS A 567 12.29 -1.96 -8.24
C HIS A 567 12.42 -2.28 -6.75
N ALA A 568 11.78 -3.36 -6.28
CA ALA A 568 11.87 -3.79 -4.89
C ALA A 568 13.29 -4.26 -4.48
N LEU A 569 14.09 -4.74 -5.45
CA LEU A 569 15.49 -5.15 -5.24
C LEU A 569 16.50 -4.00 -5.37
N GLU A 570 16.17 -2.97 -6.14
CA GLU A 570 17.04 -1.78 -6.33
C GLU A 570 16.75 -0.67 -5.30
N THR A 571 15.59 -0.71 -4.65
CA THR A 571 15.19 0.30 -3.66
C THR A 571 15.66 -0.11 -2.27
N ASN A 572 16.74 0.53 -1.81
CA ASN A 572 17.20 0.36 -0.45
C ASN A 572 16.36 1.19 0.53
N LEU A 573 15.84 0.49 1.54
CA LEU A 573 15.24 1.08 2.72
C LEU A 573 16.29 1.16 3.81
N VAL A 574 16.24 2.19 4.64
CA VAL A 574 17.12 2.32 5.80
C VAL A 574 16.32 2.00 7.05
N SER A 575 16.83 1.10 7.88
CA SER A 575 16.18 0.68 9.11
C SER A 575 17.17 0.48 10.25
N PHE A 576 16.69 0.64 11.48
CA PHE A 576 17.48 0.54 12.70
C PHE A 576 17.11 -0.75 13.45
N TYR A 577 18.11 -1.57 13.74
CA TYR A 577 17.96 -2.87 14.37
C TYR A 577 18.68 -2.91 15.72
N ASP A 578 17.93 -3.16 16.79
CA ASP A 578 18.53 -3.47 18.08
C ASP A 578 18.87 -4.96 18.18
N LEU A 579 19.95 -5.36 17.50
CA LEU A 579 20.42 -6.75 17.49
C LEU A 579 21.02 -7.19 18.84
N SER A 580 21.16 -6.28 19.82
CA SER A 580 21.58 -6.61 21.18
C SER A 580 20.53 -7.45 21.92
N LYS A 581 19.25 -7.28 21.58
CA LYS A 581 18.12 -8.03 22.13
C LYS A 581 17.96 -9.42 21.51
N THR A 582 18.59 -9.68 20.37
CA THR A 582 18.59 -10.97 19.70
C THR A 582 19.63 -11.89 20.33
N ASP A 583 19.30 -13.17 20.51
CA ASP A 583 20.27 -14.13 21.02
C ASP A 583 21.51 -14.22 20.10
N LYS A 584 22.66 -14.52 20.70
CA LYS A 584 23.95 -14.49 20.00
C LYS A 584 23.96 -15.40 18.77
N THR A 585 23.35 -16.58 18.87
CA THR A 585 23.32 -17.55 17.77
C THR A 585 22.50 -17.04 16.60
N ARG A 586 21.28 -16.53 16.83
CA ARG A 586 20.45 -15.94 15.77
C ARG A 586 21.08 -14.69 15.17
N ARG A 587 21.67 -13.82 15.99
CA ARG A 587 22.38 -12.63 15.51
C ARG A 587 23.56 -13.00 14.61
N ASP A 588 24.41 -13.94 15.03
CA ASP A 588 25.58 -14.35 14.23
C ASP A 588 25.13 -15.04 12.93
N ALA A 589 24.06 -15.83 12.96
CA ALA A 589 23.45 -16.44 11.78
C ALA A 589 22.82 -15.41 10.82
N LEU A 590 22.17 -14.38 11.36
CA LEU A 590 21.62 -13.26 10.60
C LEU A 590 22.73 -12.47 9.89
N LEU A 591 23.76 -12.07 10.63
CA LEU A 591 24.89 -11.33 10.06
C LEU A 591 25.63 -12.13 8.99
N LYS A 592 25.79 -13.44 9.20
CA LYS A 592 26.33 -14.33 8.16
C LYS A 592 25.44 -14.34 6.92
N THR A 593 24.14 -14.52 7.11
CA THR A 593 23.13 -14.50 6.04
C THR A 593 23.18 -13.21 5.23
N LEU A 594 23.22 -12.05 5.90
CA LEU A 594 23.30 -10.75 5.25
C LEU A 594 24.59 -10.59 4.45
N ARG A 595 25.74 -11.03 4.99
CA ARG A 595 27.03 -11.01 4.28
C ARG A 595 27.08 -11.93 3.07
N ASP A 596 26.40 -13.08 3.13
CA ASP A 596 26.28 -13.96 1.97
C ASP A 596 25.42 -13.29 0.87
N MET A 597 24.34 -12.59 1.24
CA MET A 597 23.49 -11.87 0.30
C MET A 597 24.12 -10.59 -0.26
N GLN A 598 25.05 -9.95 0.47
CA GLN A 598 25.82 -8.79 0.00
C GLN A 598 26.61 -9.06 -1.28
N GLN A 599 26.85 -10.34 -1.62
CA GLN A 599 27.55 -10.71 -2.86
C GLN A 599 26.72 -10.43 -4.13
N THR A 600 25.40 -10.37 -4.01
CA THR A 600 24.47 -10.22 -5.14
C THR A 600 23.55 -9.01 -5.01
N LEU A 601 23.44 -8.43 -3.82
CA LEU A 601 22.52 -7.33 -3.51
C LEU A 601 23.27 -6.18 -2.83
N ASP A 602 22.79 -4.95 -3.05
CA ASP A 602 23.30 -3.75 -2.36
C ASP A 602 22.77 -3.72 -0.92
N ILE A 603 23.42 -4.46 -0.03
CA ILE A 603 23.12 -4.48 1.41
C ILE A 603 24.27 -3.83 2.14
N ARG A 604 23.98 -2.89 3.04
CA ARG A 604 24.98 -2.17 3.83
C ARG A 604 24.62 -2.25 5.30
N ILE A 605 25.59 -2.70 6.09
CA ILE A 605 25.45 -2.91 7.54
C ILE A 605 26.38 -1.92 8.21
N ILE A 606 25.81 -1.02 9.01
CA ILE A 606 26.50 0.13 9.58
C ILE A 606 26.33 0.04 11.09
N GLU A 607 27.45 -0.04 11.82
CA GLU A 607 27.48 -0.07 13.28
C GLU A 607 27.93 1.30 13.80
N PRO A 608 26.99 2.19 14.19
CA PRO A 608 27.38 3.44 14.83
C PRO A 608 28.08 3.12 16.17
N GLY A 609 29.31 3.64 16.35
CA GLY A 609 30.26 3.25 17.40
C GLY A 609 29.85 3.45 18.87
N LEU A 610 28.59 3.80 19.15
CA LEU A 610 28.08 4.15 20.49
C LEU A 610 27.13 3.10 21.11
N GLY A 611 27.15 1.85 20.65
CA GLY A 611 26.29 0.78 21.22
C GLY A 611 24.80 0.93 20.89
N THR A 612 24.48 1.81 19.95
CA THR A 612 23.16 2.06 19.39
C THR A 612 22.83 1.05 18.28
N SER A 613 21.55 0.92 17.96
CA SER A 613 21.00 0.02 16.93
C SER A 613 21.85 -0.03 15.65
N THR A 614 22.06 -1.24 15.12
CA THR A 614 22.68 -1.47 13.80
C THR A 614 21.80 -0.86 12.71
N ILE A 615 22.37 0.02 11.90
CA ILE A 615 21.68 0.58 10.74
C ILE A 615 21.89 -0.40 9.59
N ILE A 616 20.80 -0.81 8.95
CA ILE A 616 20.85 -1.66 7.75
C ILE A 616 20.15 -0.89 6.63
N SER A 617 20.88 -0.66 5.54
CA SER A 617 20.35 -0.17 4.27
C SER A 617 20.29 -1.35 3.30
N ALA A 618 19.08 -1.80 2.96
CA ALA A 618 18.89 -3.01 2.16
C ALA A 618 17.57 -3.00 1.38
N PRO A 619 17.40 -3.88 0.38
CA PRO A 619 16.13 -4.02 -0.33
C PRO A 619 14.99 -4.53 0.57
N ALA A 620 13.74 -4.18 0.24
CA ALA A 620 12.57 -4.57 1.05
C ALA A 620 12.44 -6.10 1.30
N PRO A 621 12.68 -7.00 0.30
CA PRO A 621 12.68 -8.44 0.57
C PRO A 621 13.70 -8.87 1.62
N VAL A 622 14.85 -8.19 1.71
CA VAL A 622 15.87 -8.46 2.73
C VAL A 622 15.37 -8.04 4.11
N HIS A 623 14.73 -6.88 4.22
CA HIS A 623 14.10 -6.44 5.49
C HIS A 623 13.06 -7.45 5.98
N ARG A 624 12.21 -7.99 5.10
CA ARG A 624 11.27 -9.07 5.44
C ARG A 624 11.96 -10.32 5.99
N GLN A 625 13.06 -10.75 5.37
CA GLN A 625 13.85 -11.88 5.89
C GLN A 625 14.42 -11.59 7.26
N ILE A 626 14.90 -10.36 7.50
CA ILE A 626 15.41 -9.96 8.81
C ILE A 626 14.27 -10.07 9.85
N VAL A 627 13.09 -9.53 9.57
CA VAL A 627 11.91 -9.60 10.46
C VAL A 627 11.57 -11.05 10.80
N GLN A 628 11.53 -11.94 9.80
CA GLN A 628 11.24 -13.36 10.03
C GLN A 628 12.24 -14.05 10.96
N ILE A 629 13.52 -13.67 10.90
CA ILE A 629 14.58 -14.26 11.71
C ILE A 629 14.53 -13.73 13.16
N ILE A 630 14.25 -12.43 13.33
CA ILE A 630 14.26 -11.78 14.64
C ILE A 630 12.94 -11.96 15.40
N THR A 631 11.81 -12.06 14.69
CA THR A 631 10.49 -12.25 15.29
C THR A 631 10.28 -13.75 15.54
N PRO A 632 10.07 -14.19 16.79
CA PRO A 632 9.81 -15.59 17.07
C PRO A 632 8.54 -16.06 16.36
N ALA A 633 8.57 -17.25 15.76
CA ALA A 633 7.36 -17.89 15.25
C ALA A 633 6.33 -17.93 16.38
N LYS A 634 5.12 -17.41 16.14
CA LYS A 634 4.00 -17.51 17.06
C LYS A 634 3.77 -19.01 17.27
N SER A 635 3.99 -19.51 18.48
CA SER A 635 3.66 -20.91 18.79
C SER A 635 2.21 -21.14 18.35
N PRO A 636 1.91 -22.22 17.61
CA PRO A 636 0.54 -22.49 17.21
C PRO A 636 -0.31 -22.48 18.48
N SER A 637 -1.26 -21.55 18.55
CA SER A 637 -2.23 -21.57 19.65
C SER A 637 -2.86 -22.94 19.62
N PRO A 638 -2.91 -23.68 20.75
CA PRO A 638 -3.59 -24.96 20.77
C PRO A 638 -4.99 -24.74 20.20
N SER A 639 -5.30 -25.45 19.12
CA SER A 639 -6.62 -25.45 18.51
C SER A 639 -7.65 -25.63 19.62
N LYS A 640 -8.55 -24.66 19.77
CA LYS A 640 -9.68 -24.78 20.70
C LYS A 640 -10.67 -25.82 20.21
#